data_AF-A0A260SZG5-F1
#
_entry.id   AF-A0A260SZG5-F1
#
_cell.length_a   1.000
_cell.length_b   1.000
_cell.length_c   1.000
_cell.angle_alpha   90.00
_cell.angle_beta   90.00
_cell.angle_gamma   90.00
#
_symmetry.space_group_name_H-M   'P 1'
#
loop_
_entity.id
_entity.type
_entity.pdbx_description
1 polymer ?
#
loop_
_entity_poly.entity_id
_entity_poly.type
_entity_poly.pdbx_seq_one_letter_code
_entity_poly.pdbx_strand_id
1 'polypeptide(L)'
;MPTSPDDRVVILNEVNTLAVEDFTDMWRRASSADLSSAEFRSTIIDATPQIIDPYAAAAADYGVDWYQESAPDLAYQPVAGPMPDPEKIAGSSEWALNALGGEALGRFAGVVQKAIFDTERDTIVANVEQETGARWVRHARTNACEFCRMLATRSAVYTSEAAATSVVGRGVEMSASDRRARARGESRGDRGRFLAGGRTTRGTRPLGETYHDYCRCTSLEVRPGMTYLPPSYTEKWEQQYIDAVKATADGGAINLKAVLAHMRQSEKAGKAAAATRTAATAAAKQAEELTSWLAAEQAWEATRLVSKATRSTLDAAAASLPKGASGWRSFETLQQSVNGEYIASTELAGHLTTVTGAGRAIRSDVARRLDADTELVELRSLVANATAERERLLSAGNFGDLFAHNTRVDAAKVSIAQRESAAIVEALSDVRQFGGHQQAVHTMTAAERSRLTQLGGRPVSEADADAVALLRDAEKFFPTEWLEAADARGPLALGYVDRGFFLQKAPSTLPTDSVVVSPRGTFSYRTGAHSDEATETMIHELGHRMEQAIPGLTQLEFALARSRATRGGVLEDLVPVSNSQLTELTYKDDWLEPYAGRSYVPAGYSRPDLVAHEVFQVGTQDLYGRSSTKYGDDELQDFMLGVLALL
;
A
#
# COMPACT_ATOMS: atom_id res chain seq x y z
N MET A 1 2.55 -43.70 24.12
CA MET A 1 2.55 -43.11 25.49
C MET A 1 1.10 -42.95 25.89
N PRO A 2 0.74 -42.98 27.18
CA PRO A 2 -0.62 -42.66 27.61
C PRO A 2 -0.97 -41.23 27.15
N THR A 3 -2.21 -41.04 26.72
CA THR A 3 -2.81 -39.75 26.34
C THR A 3 -2.68 -38.73 27.49
N SER A 4 -2.42 -37.44 27.24
CA SER A 4 -2.32 -36.47 28.34
C SER A 4 -3.71 -36.01 28.83
N PRO A 5 -3.85 -35.55 30.09
CA PRO A 5 -5.11 -34.98 30.59
C PRO A 5 -5.67 -33.81 29.77
N ASP A 6 -4.83 -32.99 29.15
CA ASP A 6 -5.28 -31.92 28.25
C ASP A 6 -5.74 -32.49 26.89
N ASP A 7 -5.07 -33.50 26.33
CA ASP A 7 -5.51 -34.19 25.09
C ASP A 7 -6.86 -34.90 25.28
N ARG A 8 -7.06 -35.53 26.45
CA ARG A 8 -8.35 -36.16 26.84
C ARG A 8 -9.51 -35.16 26.80
N VAL A 9 -9.25 -33.92 27.23
CA VAL A 9 -10.23 -32.84 27.15
C VAL A 9 -10.50 -32.45 25.69
N VAL A 10 -9.54 -32.53 24.77
CA VAL A 10 -9.78 -32.27 23.33
C VAL A 10 -10.78 -33.27 22.75
N ILE A 11 -10.57 -34.58 22.94
CA ILE A 11 -11.46 -35.63 22.40
C ILE A 11 -12.90 -35.46 22.94
N LEU A 12 -13.06 -35.21 24.24
CA LEU A 12 -14.38 -34.98 24.83
C LEU A 12 -15.02 -33.64 24.38
N ASN A 13 -14.24 -32.65 23.94
CA ASN A 13 -14.77 -31.46 23.26
C ASN A 13 -15.30 -31.78 21.86
N GLU A 14 -14.70 -32.71 21.13
CA GLU A 14 -15.15 -33.12 19.78
C GLU A 14 -16.49 -33.87 19.87
N VAL A 15 -16.60 -34.85 20.77
CA VAL A 15 -17.87 -35.56 21.08
C VAL A 15 -19.00 -34.57 21.41
N ASN A 16 -18.71 -33.59 22.27
CA ASN A 16 -19.64 -32.51 22.58
C ASN A 16 -19.97 -31.61 21.37
N THR A 17 -19.02 -31.35 20.48
CA THR A 17 -19.23 -30.44 19.35
C THR A 17 -20.22 -31.05 18.37
N LEU A 18 -20.02 -32.32 18.02
CA LEU A 18 -20.96 -33.10 17.21
C LEU A 18 -22.37 -33.14 17.83
N ALA A 19 -22.47 -33.36 19.15
CA ALA A 19 -23.76 -33.38 19.85
C ALA A 19 -24.49 -32.03 19.83
N VAL A 20 -23.75 -30.91 19.91
CA VAL A 20 -24.32 -29.56 19.81
C VAL A 20 -24.69 -29.21 18.36
N GLU A 21 -23.97 -29.74 17.37
CA GLU A 21 -24.33 -29.61 15.96
C GLU A 21 -25.62 -30.37 15.65
N ASP A 22 -25.73 -31.65 16.00
CA ASP A 22 -26.94 -32.46 15.80
C ASP A 22 -28.15 -31.89 16.55
N PHE A 23 -27.97 -31.41 17.80
CA PHE A 23 -29.01 -30.70 18.52
C PHE A 23 -29.44 -29.41 17.79
N THR A 24 -28.48 -28.63 17.27
CA THR A 24 -28.77 -27.39 16.54
C THR A 24 -29.50 -27.68 15.22
N ASP A 25 -29.18 -28.80 14.56
CA ASP A 25 -29.85 -29.25 13.35
C ASP A 25 -31.29 -29.73 13.62
N MET A 26 -31.49 -30.51 14.68
CA MET A 26 -32.83 -30.87 15.19
C MET A 26 -33.64 -29.61 15.51
N TRP A 27 -33.07 -28.67 16.27
CA TRP A 27 -33.69 -27.40 16.62
C TRP A 27 -34.08 -26.58 15.38
N ARG A 28 -33.21 -26.51 14.37
CA ARG A 28 -33.47 -25.79 13.11
C ARG A 28 -34.61 -26.43 12.33
N ARG A 29 -34.62 -27.77 12.21
CA ARG A 29 -35.69 -28.53 11.54
C ARG A 29 -37.04 -28.31 12.24
N ALA A 30 -37.10 -28.48 13.56
CA ALA A 30 -38.31 -28.22 14.35
C ALA A 30 -38.77 -26.76 14.27
N SER A 31 -37.85 -25.78 14.22
CA SER A 31 -38.18 -24.35 14.08
C SER A 31 -38.68 -23.98 12.67
N SER A 32 -38.43 -24.83 11.67
CA SER A 32 -38.87 -24.64 10.28
C SER A 32 -40.14 -25.41 9.91
N ALA A 33 -40.66 -26.23 10.83
CA ALA A 33 -41.89 -26.99 10.65
C ALA A 33 -43.12 -26.18 11.09
N ASP A 34 -44.29 -26.47 10.50
CA ASP A 34 -45.58 -25.87 10.87
C ASP A 34 -46.11 -26.51 12.15
N LEU A 35 -45.47 -26.19 13.28
CA LEU A 35 -45.80 -26.69 14.62
C LEU A 35 -46.30 -25.53 15.49
N SER A 36 -47.32 -25.78 16.31
CA SER A 36 -47.70 -24.82 17.34
C SER A 36 -46.61 -24.68 18.41
N SER A 37 -46.63 -23.56 19.14
CA SER A 37 -45.76 -23.30 20.30
C SER A 37 -45.92 -24.31 21.46
N ALA A 38 -46.88 -25.22 21.39
CA ALA A 38 -47.01 -26.37 22.30
C ALA A 38 -46.29 -27.60 21.72
N GLU A 39 -46.62 -27.96 20.48
CA GLU A 39 -46.03 -29.11 19.78
C GLU A 39 -44.51 -28.97 19.63
N PHE A 40 -44.01 -27.79 19.24
CA PHE A 40 -42.57 -27.51 19.22
C PHE A 40 -41.91 -27.77 20.57
N ARG A 41 -42.57 -27.42 21.69
CA ARG A 41 -42.00 -27.63 23.04
C ARG A 41 -41.96 -29.11 23.41
N SER A 42 -43.01 -29.89 23.16
CA SER A 42 -42.97 -31.35 23.37
C SER A 42 -41.92 -32.00 22.47
N THR A 43 -41.91 -31.71 21.15
CA THR A 43 -40.93 -32.26 20.21
C THR A 43 -39.48 -32.03 20.65
N ILE A 44 -39.13 -30.82 21.14
CA ILE A 44 -37.79 -30.56 21.66
C ILE A 44 -37.54 -31.32 22.98
N ILE A 45 -38.48 -31.33 23.93
CA ILE A 45 -38.30 -32.03 25.22
C ILE A 45 -38.14 -33.54 25.02
N ASP A 46 -38.98 -34.15 24.18
CA ASP A 46 -39.04 -35.60 23.95
C ASP A 46 -37.84 -36.10 23.13
N ALA A 47 -37.30 -35.27 22.23
CA ALA A 47 -36.15 -35.61 21.40
C ALA A 47 -34.78 -35.29 22.06
N THR A 48 -34.71 -34.37 23.04
CA THR A 48 -33.43 -34.00 23.67
C THR A 48 -32.68 -35.19 24.30
N PRO A 49 -33.32 -36.12 25.04
CA PRO A 49 -32.65 -37.33 25.51
C PRO A 49 -32.09 -38.18 24.35
N GLN A 50 -32.89 -38.41 23.30
CA GLN A 50 -32.52 -39.23 22.14
C GLN A 50 -31.32 -38.69 21.36
N ILE A 51 -31.11 -37.36 21.36
CA ILE A 51 -29.91 -36.73 20.81
C ILE A 51 -28.71 -36.86 21.78
N ILE A 52 -28.92 -36.76 23.10
CA ILE A 52 -27.84 -36.82 24.09
C ILE A 52 -27.31 -38.25 24.26
N ASP A 53 -28.17 -39.26 24.31
CA ASP A 53 -27.84 -40.65 24.64
C ASP A 53 -26.66 -41.24 23.82
N PRO A 54 -26.58 -41.14 22.48
CA PRO A 54 -25.44 -41.69 21.74
C PRO A 54 -24.10 -41.03 22.08
N TYR A 55 -24.07 -39.72 22.36
CA TYR A 55 -22.83 -39.02 22.72
C TYR A 55 -22.48 -39.18 24.21
N ALA A 56 -23.48 -39.36 25.07
CA ALA A 56 -23.25 -39.72 26.47
C ALA A 56 -22.72 -41.16 26.59
N ALA A 57 -23.21 -42.10 25.78
CA ALA A 57 -22.65 -43.45 25.67
C ALA A 57 -21.21 -43.41 25.16
N ALA A 58 -20.93 -42.69 24.07
CA ALA A 58 -19.56 -42.52 23.56
C ALA A 58 -18.62 -41.87 24.60
N ALA A 59 -19.11 -40.97 25.46
CA ALA A 59 -18.35 -40.39 26.56
C ALA A 59 -18.14 -41.35 27.75
N ALA A 60 -19.06 -42.29 27.99
CA ALA A 60 -18.87 -43.39 28.93
C ALA A 60 -17.85 -44.41 28.41
N ASP A 61 -17.98 -44.86 27.17
CA ASP A 61 -17.04 -45.79 26.53
C ASP A 61 -15.63 -45.19 26.49
N TYR A 62 -15.52 -43.91 26.12
CA TYR A 62 -14.26 -43.16 26.22
C TYR A 62 -13.72 -43.11 27.65
N GLY A 63 -14.58 -42.97 28.67
CA GLY A 63 -14.21 -43.04 30.08
C GLY A 63 -13.72 -44.43 30.52
N VAL A 64 -14.27 -45.51 29.94
CA VAL A 64 -13.85 -46.90 30.19
C VAL A 64 -12.47 -47.16 29.61
N ASP A 65 -12.27 -46.85 28.32
CA ASP A 65 -10.97 -46.94 27.65
C ASP A 65 -9.92 -46.09 28.39
N TRP A 66 -10.31 -44.86 28.74
CA TRP A 66 -9.48 -43.93 29.51
C TRP A 66 -9.05 -44.52 30.86
N TYR A 67 -9.94 -45.20 31.59
CA TYR A 67 -9.59 -45.83 32.86
C TYR A 67 -8.68 -47.06 32.68
N GLN A 68 -8.92 -47.87 31.64
CA GLN A 68 -8.13 -49.05 31.33
C GLN A 68 -6.71 -48.70 30.84
N GLU A 69 -6.55 -47.61 30.07
CA GLU A 69 -5.24 -47.14 29.58
C GLU A 69 -4.24 -46.80 30.71
N SER A 70 -4.70 -46.31 31.88
CA SER A 70 -3.78 -45.91 32.95
C SER A 70 -3.35 -47.04 33.88
N ALA A 71 -3.97 -48.22 33.80
CA ALA A 71 -3.44 -49.46 34.36
C ALA A 71 -3.96 -50.67 33.57
N PRO A 72 -3.26 -51.07 32.49
CA PRO A 72 -3.64 -52.24 31.70
C PRO A 72 -3.75 -53.54 32.52
N ASP A 73 -3.00 -53.64 33.62
CA ASP A 73 -2.95 -54.79 34.53
C ASP A 73 -4.04 -54.79 35.62
N LEU A 74 -5.17 -54.10 35.39
CA LEU A 74 -6.29 -54.05 36.34
C LEU A 74 -6.89 -55.44 36.64
N ALA A 75 -7.22 -55.68 37.90
CA ALA A 75 -7.81 -56.93 38.38
C ALA A 75 -9.32 -57.09 38.04
N TYR A 76 -9.93 -56.09 37.43
CA TYR A 76 -11.30 -56.07 36.91
C TYR A 76 -11.32 -55.32 35.57
N GLN A 77 -12.42 -55.43 34.82
CA GLN A 77 -12.61 -54.63 33.61
C GLN A 77 -13.43 -53.38 33.98
N PRO A 78 -12.97 -52.17 33.63
CA PRO A 78 -13.75 -50.95 33.87
C PRO A 78 -15.11 -50.98 33.15
N VAL A 79 -16.10 -50.32 33.74
CA VAL A 79 -17.49 -50.32 33.28
C VAL A 79 -18.01 -48.91 33.04
N ALA A 80 -18.91 -48.77 32.07
CA ALA A 80 -19.57 -47.50 31.76
C ALA A 80 -20.32 -46.96 32.98
N GLY A 81 -20.26 -45.64 33.19
CA GLY A 81 -21.03 -44.94 34.21
C GLY A 81 -22.54 -44.92 33.93
N PRO A 82 -23.34 -44.43 34.89
CA PRO A 82 -24.78 -44.31 34.69
C PRO A 82 -25.11 -43.32 33.57
N MET A 83 -25.95 -43.76 32.62
CA MET A 83 -26.48 -42.91 31.55
C MET A 83 -27.32 -41.74 32.11
N PRO A 84 -27.41 -40.61 31.40
CA PRO A 84 -28.22 -39.47 31.85
C PRO A 84 -29.68 -39.85 32.07
N ASP A 85 -30.19 -39.58 33.28
CA ASP A 85 -31.59 -39.78 33.64
C ASP A 85 -32.53 -38.95 32.72
N PRO A 86 -33.40 -39.60 31.92
CA PRO A 86 -34.25 -38.89 30.96
C PRO A 86 -35.23 -37.90 31.60
N GLU A 87 -35.71 -38.13 32.83
CA GLU A 87 -36.56 -37.16 33.55
C GLU A 87 -35.75 -35.92 33.97
N LYS A 88 -34.48 -36.10 34.34
CA LYS A 88 -33.56 -34.97 34.62
C LYS A 88 -33.22 -34.20 33.33
N ILE A 89 -33.06 -34.87 32.19
CA ILE A 89 -32.84 -34.22 30.89
C ILE A 89 -34.09 -33.48 30.41
N ALA A 90 -35.27 -34.11 30.45
CA ALA A 90 -36.54 -33.46 30.14
C ALA A 90 -36.78 -32.23 31.04
N GLY A 91 -36.60 -32.38 32.36
CA GLY A 91 -36.72 -31.29 33.32
C GLY A 91 -35.67 -30.16 33.18
N SER A 92 -34.56 -30.43 32.50
CA SER A 92 -33.57 -29.42 32.10
C SER A 92 -33.92 -28.75 30.76
N SER A 93 -34.54 -29.51 29.86
CA SER A 93 -35.08 -29.05 28.58
C SER A 93 -36.24 -28.07 28.77
N GLU A 94 -37.14 -28.38 29.72
CA GLU A 94 -38.14 -27.43 30.23
C GLU A 94 -37.51 -26.10 30.67
N TRP A 95 -36.42 -26.16 31.46
CA TRP A 95 -35.74 -24.95 31.95
C TRP A 95 -35.07 -24.14 30.83
N ALA A 96 -34.52 -24.80 29.81
CA ALA A 96 -33.98 -24.14 28.63
C ALA A 96 -35.10 -23.44 27.82
N LEU A 97 -36.26 -24.10 27.62
CA LEU A 97 -37.45 -23.57 26.94
C LEU A 97 -38.21 -22.47 27.72
N ASN A 98 -37.75 -22.11 28.93
CA ASN A 98 -38.18 -20.89 29.63
C ASN A 98 -37.40 -19.62 29.19
N ALA A 99 -36.52 -19.74 28.19
CA ALA A 99 -35.95 -18.62 27.44
C ALA A 99 -36.60 -18.48 26.05
N LEU A 100 -36.22 -17.44 25.30
CA LEU A 100 -36.70 -17.17 23.95
C LEU A 100 -35.60 -17.35 22.90
N GLY A 101 -35.94 -17.99 21.78
CA GLY A 101 -35.10 -18.08 20.58
C GLY A 101 -33.67 -18.54 20.86
N GLY A 102 -32.69 -17.73 20.43
CA GLY A 102 -31.26 -18.05 20.59
C GLY A 102 -30.78 -18.18 22.05
N GLU A 103 -31.47 -17.59 23.03
CA GLU A 103 -31.14 -17.82 24.44
C GLU A 103 -31.53 -19.25 24.88
N ALA A 104 -32.67 -19.77 24.40
CA ALA A 104 -33.08 -21.15 24.67
C ALA A 104 -32.10 -22.14 24.03
N LEU A 105 -31.74 -21.95 22.76
CA LEU A 105 -30.74 -22.77 22.06
C LEU A 105 -29.37 -22.72 22.77
N GLY A 106 -28.94 -21.55 23.24
CA GLY A 106 -27.73 -21.42 24.07
C GLY A 106 -27.81 -22.22 25.37
N ARG A 107 -28.94 -22.15 26.09
CA ARG A 107 -29.16 -22.97 27.30
C ARG A 107 -29.13 -24.48 26.98
N PHE A 108 -29.68 -24.91 25.84
CA PHE A 108 -29.65 -26.31 25.41
C PHE A 108 -28.24 -26.80 25.10
N ALA A 109 -27.40 -26.01 24.42
CA ALA A 109 -25.99 -26.37 24.22
C ALA A 109 -25.27 -26.63 25.56
N GLY A 110 -25.65 -25.89 26.61
CA GLY A 110 -25.20 -26.16 27.98
C GLY A 110 -25.78 -27.43 28.62
N VAL A 111 -27.05 -27.77 28.37
CA VAL A 111 -27.66 -29.03 28.84
C VAL A 111 -26.99 -30.25 28.19
N VAL A 112 -26.79 -30.22 26.86
CA VAL A 112 -26.11 -31.26 26.08
C VAL A 112 -24.67 -31.42 26.57
N GLN A 113 -23.90 -30.33 26.63
CA GLN A 113 -22.52 -30.36 27.12
C GLN A 113 -22.44 -30.90 28.54
N LYS A 114 -23.32 -30.45 29.45
CA LYS A 114 -23.32 -30.91 30.83
C LYS A 114 -23.57 -32.41 30.93
N ALA A 115 -24.51 -32.97 30.15
CA ALA A 115 -24.79 -34.40 30.18
C ALA A 115 -23.57 -35.23 29.76
N ILE A 116 -22.96 -34.90 28.62
CA ILE A 116 -21.77 -35.59 28.08
C ILE A 116 -20.59 -35.52 29.06
N PHE A 117 -20.30 -34.33 29.59
CA PHE A 117 -19.22 -34.14 30.57
C PHE A 117 -19.57 -34.63 31.98
N ASP A 118 -20.82 -34.93 32.32
CA ASP A 118 -21.17 -35.64 33.56
C ASP A 118 -20.96 -37.15 33.37
N THR A 119 -21.41 -37.74 32.26
CA THR A 119 -21.32 -39.19 32.04
C THR A 119 -19.87 -39.71 31.95
N GLU A 120 -18.93 -38.96 31.35
CA GLU A 120 -17.49 -39.28 31.44
C GLU A 120 -17.02 -39.29 32.90
N ARG A 121 -17.30 -38.21 33.65
CA ARG A 121 -16.86 -38.07 35.03
C ARG A 121 -17.44 -39.12 35.96
N ASP A 122 -18.71 -39.43 35.80
CA ASP A 122 -19.42 -40.40 36.63
C ASP A 122 -18.97 -41.84 36.26
N THR A 123 -18.50 -42.08 35.03
CA THR A 123 -17.76 -43.30 34.64
C THR A 123 -16.43 -43.41 35.39
N ILE A 124 -15.62 -42.35 35.43
CA ILE A 124 -14.34 -42.39 36.17
C ILE A 124 -14.57 -42.57 37.67
N VAL A 125 -15.57 -41.90 38.26
CA VAL A 125 -15.93 -42.07 39.68
C VAL A 125 -16.39 -43.50 39.97
N ALA A 126 -17.31 -44.06 39.18
CA ALA A 126 -17.80 -45.42 39.37
C ALA A 126 -16.71 -46.50 39.27
N ASN A 127 -15.65 -46.26 38.49
CA ASN A 127 -14.49 -47.15 38.43
C ASN A 127 -13.52 -46.93 39.59
N VAL A 128 -13.25 -45.69 40.00
CA VAL A 128 -12.46 -45.39 41.22
C VAL A 128 -13.07 -46.02 42.47
N GLU A 129 -14.41 -46.07 42.57
CA GLU A 129 -15.10 -46.69 43.71
C GLU A 129 -14.98 -48.23 43.75
N GLN A 130 -14.62 -48.87 42.64
CA GLN A 130 -14.33 -50.32 42.57
C GLN A 130 -12.86 -50.65 42.87
N GLU A 131 -11.92 -49.74 42.58
CA GLU A 131 -10.49 -49.95 42.81
C GLU A 131 -10.09 -49.63 44.26
N THR A 132 -9.73 -50.68 45.01
CA THR A 132 -9.43 -50.56 46.44
C THR A 132 -8.26 -49.61 46.71
N GLY A 133 -8.58 -48.45 47.27
CA GLY A 133 -7.63 -47.40 47.64
C GLY A 133 -7.36 -46.35 46.55
N ALA A 134 -7.98 -46.47 45.38
CA ALA A 134 -8.00 -45.40 44.38
C ALA A 134 -8.80 -44.19 44.86
N ARG A 135 -8.56 -43.07 44.19
CA ARG A 135 -9.03 -41.72 44.53
C ARG A 135 -9.26 -40.95 43.23
N TRP A 136 -9.89 -39.78 43.28
CA TRP A 136 -10.03 -38.93 42.09
C TRP A 136 -9.86 -37.44 42.41
N VAL A 137 -9.54 -36.67 41.38
CA VAL A 137 -9.39 -35.20 41.37
C VAL A 137 -10.11 -34.61 40.17
N ARG A 138 -10.47 -33.32 40.22
CA ARG A 138 -10.99 -32.60 39.03
C ARG A 138 -9.87 -31.90 38.30
N HIS A 139 -9.78 -32.14 36.99
CA HIS A 139 -8.86 -31.44 36.10
C HIS A 139 -9.61 -30.36 35.31
N ALA A 140 -9.00 -29.19 35.11
CA ALA A 140 -9.69 -28.03 34.55
C ALA A 140 -8.77 -27.19 33.68
N ARG A 141 -9.15 -27.04 32.40
CA ARG A 141 -8.46 -26.26 31.37
C ARG A 141 -8.14 -24.81 31.77
N THR A 142 -7.10 -24.23 31.19
CA THR A 142 -6.54 -22.89 31.50
C THR A 142 -7.53 -21.71 31.52
N ASN A 143 -8.67 -21.79 30.80
CA ASN A 143 -9.73 -20.77 30.76
C ASN A 143 -10.98 -21.13 31.60
N ALA A 144 -10.91 -22.15 32.46
CA ALA A 144 -11.99 -22.55 33.36
C ALA A 144 -12.45 -21.40 34.28
N CYS A 145 -13.67 -21.47 34.81
CA CYS A 145 -14.23 -20.46 35.70
C CYS A 145 -13.74 -20.57 37.15
N GLU A 146 -13.99 -19.54 37.94
CA GLU A 146 -13.59 -19.47 39.36
C GLU A 146 -13.98 -20.71 40.18
N PHE A 147 -15.14 -21.33 39.89
CA PHE A 147 -15.59 -22.54 40.56
C PHE A 147 -14.78 -23.77 40.14
N CYS A 148 -14.57 -23.97 38.84
CA CYS A 148 -13.78 -25.10 38.34
C CYS A 148 -12.30 -24.99 38.76
N ARG A 149 -11.74 -23.77 38.76
CA ARG A 149 -10.38 -23.50 39.29
C ARG A 149 -10.28 -23.83 40.77
N MET A 150 -11.24 -23.36 41.57
CA MET A 150 -11.33 -23.62 43.01
C MET A 150 -11.46 -25.12 43.34
N LEU A 151 -12.14 -25.90 42.50
CA LEU A 151 -12.16 -27.37 42.63
C LEU A 151 -10.83 -28.02 42.21
N ALA A 152 -10.21 -27.55 41.12
CA ALA A 152 -8.94 -28.10 40.63
C ALA A 152 -7.74 -27.80 41.55
N THR A 153 -7.79 -26.75 42.38
CA THR A 153 -6.77 -26.43 43.39
C THR A 153 -7.13 -26.85 44.80
N ARG A 154 -8.27 -27.53 45.00
CA ARG A 154 -8.60 -28.17 46.28
C ARG A 154 -8.07 -29.60 46.24
N SER A 155 -6.81 -29.77 46.63
CA SER A 155 -6.10 -31.05 46.76
C SER A 155 -6.63 -31.90 47.93
N ALA A 156 -7.94 -32.15 47.96
CA ALA A 156 -8.66 -32.87 48.99
C ALA A 156 -9.38 -34.06 48.35
N VAL A 157 -8.84 -35.25 48.56
CA VAL A 157 -9.45 -36.53 48.21
C VAL A 157 -10.80 -36.63 48.90
N TYR A 158 -11.89 -36.71 48.15
CA TYR A 158 -13.23 -36.83 48.69
C TYR A 158 -13.39 -38.19 49.38
N THR A 159 -13.70 -38.19 50.68
CA THR A 159 -13.99 -39.40 51.46
C THR A 159 -15.47 -39.79 51.46
N SER A 160 -16.32 -39.02 50.76
CA SER A 160 -17.69 -39.42 50.43
C SER A 160 -18.25 -38.65 49.22
N GLU A 161 -19.05 -39.36 48.42
CA GLU A 161 -19.79 -38.88 47.24
C GLU A 161 -20.53 -37.55 47.49
N ALA A 162 -21.27 -37.47 48.59
CA ALA A 162 -22.18 -36.35 48.89
C ALA A 162 -21.49 -34.97 48.99
N ALA A 163 -20.19 -34.93 49.29
CA ALA A 163 -19.40 -33.69 49.32
C ALA A 163 -18.96 -33.21 47.93
N ALA A 164 -19.07 -34.06 46.89
CA ALA A 164 -18.53 -33.85 45.56
C ALA A 164 -19.61 -33.71 44.46
N THR A 165 -20.80 -34.28 44.66
CA THR A 165 -21.85 -34.39 43.62
C THR A 165 -22.99 -33.36 43.73
N SER A 166 -23.28 -32.79 44.90
CA SER A 166 -24.51 -31.99 45.10
C SER A 166 -24.32 -30.53 45.54
N VAL A 167 -24.81 -29.61 44.69
CA VAL A 167 -25.21 -28.24 45.09
C VAL A 167 -26.62 -27.98 44.54
N VAL A 168 -27.61 -28.66 45.13
CA VAL A 168 -29.02 -28.40 44.82
C VAL A 168 -29.50 -27.15 45.57
N GLY A 169 -29.97 -26.16 44.82
CA GLY A 169 -30.65 -25.00 45.41
C GLY A 169 -31.98 -25.42 46.00
N ARG A 170 -32.11 -25.43 47.33
CA ARG A 170 -33.38 -25.73 48.00
C ARG A 170 -34.45 -24.73 47.58
N GLY A 171 -35.51 -25.23 46.94
CA GLY A 171 -36.74 -24.48 46.73
C GLY A 171 -37.47 -24.24 48.05
N VAL A 172 -38.29 -23.18 48.10
CA VAL A 172 -39.16 -22.89 49.25
C VAL A 172 -40.50 -23.60 49.03
N GLU A 173 -41.07 -24.18 50.09
CA GLU A 173 -42.32 -24.96 50.00
C GLU A 173 -43.54 -24.07 49.67
N MET A 174 -44.52 -24.61 48.93
CA MET A 174 -45.76 -23.91 48.58
C MET A 174 -46.81 -24.02 49.69
N SER A 175 -47.47 -22.89 50.01
CA SER A 175 -48.59 -22.92 50.97
C SER A 175 -49.80 -23.68 50.42
N ALA A 176 -50.73 -24.03 51.31
CA ALA A 176 -51.95 -24.74 50.92
C ALA A 176 -52.90 -23.89 50.06
N SER A 177 -52.85 -22.55 50.16
CA SER A 177 -53.62 -21.65 49.28
C SER A 177 -53.01 -21.58 47.88
N ASP A 178 -51.68 -21.47 47.77
CA ASP A 178 -50.99 -21.42 46.47
C ASP A 178 -51.25 -22.70 45.65
N ARG A 179 -51.30 -23.86 46.31
CA ARG A 179 -51.66 -25.15 45.69
C ARG A 179 -53.11 -25.18 45.18
N ARG A 180 -54.06 -24.61 45.94
CA ARG A 180 -55.50 -24.56 45.55
C ARG A 180 -55.78 -23.60 44.41
N ALA A 181 -55.10 -22.44 44.37
CA ALA A 181 -55.23 -21.49 43.26
C ALA A 181 -54.77 -22.11 41.93
N ARG A 182 -53.60 -22.76 41.95
CA ARG A 182 -53.04 -23.43 40.76
C ARG A 182 -53.92 -24.56 40.22
N ALA A 183 -54.60 -25.30 41.10
CA ALA A 183 -55.57 -26.35 40.73
C ALA A 183 -56.83 -25.81 40.01
N ARG A 184 -57.06 -24.49 40.01
CA ARG A 184 -58.13 -23.80 39.25
C ARG A 184 -57.62 -23.11 37.98
N GLY A 185 -56.36 -23.34 37.59
CA GLY A 185 -55.73 -22.70 36.43
C GLY A 185 -55.25 -21.26 36.67
N GLU A 186 -55.30 -20.75 37.89
CA GLU A 186 -54.87 -19.40 38.22
C GLU A 186 -53.34 -19.26 38.18
N SER A 187 -52.84 -18.11 37.73
CA SER A 187 -51.40 -17.78 37.64
C SER A 187 -50.92 -16.78 38.71
N ARG A 188 -51.84 -16.21 39.49
CA ARG A 188 -51.58 -15.27 40.59
C ARG A 188 -52.46 -15.62 41.78
N GLY A 189 -51.92 -15.48 43.00
CA GLY A 189 -52.66 -15.71 44.24
C GLY A 189 -53.30 -14.43 44.78
N ASP A 190 -54.03 -14.56 45.90
CA ASP A 190 -54.91 -13.56 46.56
C ASP A 190 -54.32 -12.16 46.85
N ARG A 191 -53.02 -11.95 46.62
CA ARG A 191 -52.32 -10.65 46.77
C ARG A 191 -51.68 -10.15 45.46
N GLY A 192 -52.14 -10.63 44.31
CA GLY A 192 -51.63 -10.24 42.97
C GLY A 192 -50.23 -10.77 42.63
N ARG A 193 -49.52 -11.38 43.59
CA ARG A 193 -48.23 -12.05 43.40
C ARG A 193 -48.39 -13.25 42.46
N PHE A 194 -47.48 -13.38 41.51
CA PHE A 194 -47.38 -14.55 40.63
C PHE A 194 -47.19 -15.83 41.46
N LEU A 195 -47.86 -16.92 41.09
CA LEU A 195 -47.78 -18.20 41.79
C LEU A 195 -46.45 -18.90 41.48
N ALA A 196 -45.40 -18.48 42.19
CA ALA A 196 -44.03 -18.97 42.08
C ALA A 196 -43.87 -20.40 42.65
N GLY A 197 -44.51 -21.37 41.99
CA GLY A 197 -44.44 -22.81 42.24
C GLY A 197 -43.73 -23.59 41.12
N GLY A 198 -42.87 -22.94 40.35
CA GLY A 198 -41.97 -23.58 39.38
C GLY A 198 -40.52 -23.51 39.86
N ARG A 199 -39.64 -24.36 39.30
CA ARG A 199 -38.19 -24.29 39.55
C ARG A 199 -37.71 -22.85 39.37
N THR A 200 -36.99 -22.31 40.35
CA THR A 200 -36.36 -20.99 40.20
C THR A 200 -35.38 -21.02 39.03
N THR A 201 -35.35 -19.96 38.22
CA THR A 201 -34.33 -19.80 37.18
C THR A 201 -32.95 -19.83 37.83
N ARG A 202 -32.11 -20.78 37.40
CA ARG A 202 -30.74 -20.93 37.88
C ARG A 202 -29.90 -19.73 37.44
N GLY A 203 -29.83 -18.72 38.29
CA GLY A 203 -29.00 -17.53 38.08
C GLY A 203 -29.65 -16.46 37.20
N THR A 204 -29.03 -15.29 37.21
CA THR A 204 -29.44 -14.07 36.48
C THR A 204 -28.26 -13.52 35.67
N ARG A 205 -27.46 -14.41 35.05
CA ARG A 205 -26.21 -14.06 34.35
C ARG A 205 -26.41 -14.01 32.84
N PRO A 206 -25.60 -13.21 32.10
CA PRO A 206 -25.60 -13.22 30.64
C PRO A 206 -25.23 -14.56 30.03
N LEU A 207 -25.70 -14.79 28.79
CA LEU A 207 -25.19 -15.83 27.90
C LEU A 207 -23.66 -15.70 27.75
N GLY A 208 -22.97 -16.85 27.65
CA GLY A 208 -21.53 -16.91 27.42
C GLY A 208 -20.65 -16.80 28.68
N GLU A 209 -21.20 -16.55 29.87
CA GLU A 209 -20.45 -16.75 31.11
C GLU A 209 -20.23 -18.25 31.38
N THR A 210 -19.00 -18.63 31.76
CA THR A 210 -18.60 -20.01 32.07
C THR A 210 -19.10 -20.48 33.45
N TYR A 211 -20.38 -20.32 33.74
CA TYR A 211 -20.98 -20.93 34.94
C TYR A 211 -21.25 -22.43 34.74
N HIS A 212 -21.88 -23.10 35.72
CA HIS A 212 -21.99 -24.57 35.78
C HIS A 212 -22.57 -25.22 34.52
N ASP A 213 -23.40 -24.49 33.79
CA ASP A 213 -24.10 -24.98 32.60
C ASP A 213 -23.18 -25.03 31.36
N TYR A 214 -21.95 -24.47 31.44
CA TYR A 214 -20.86 -24.65 30.47
C TYR A 214 -19.60 -25.26 31.11
N CYS A 215 -19.76 -26.12 32.11
CA CYS A 215 -18.64 -26.83 32.74
C CYS A 215 -17.95 -27.80 31.74
N ARG A 216 -16.61 -27.79 31.71
CA ARG A 216 -15.75 -28.74 30.96
C ARG A 216 -14.55 -29.18 31.80
N CYS A 217 -14.79 -29.54 33.06
CA CYS A 217 -13.80 -30.23 33.89
C CYS A 217 -14.04 -31.74 33.77
N THR A 218 -12.95 -32.50 33.69
CA THR A 218 -12.92 -33.97 33.71
C THR A 218 -12.54 -34.47 35.10
N SER A 219 -12.75 -35.76 35.34
CA SER A 219 -12.30 -36.45 36.54
C SER A 219 -11.06 -37.26 36.19
N LEU A 220 -10.00 -37.16 36.98
CA LEU A 220 -8.82 -38.00 36.84
C LEU A 220 -8.68 -38.92 38.05
N GLU A 221 -8.37 -40.18 37.80
CA GLU A 221 -8.07 -41.18 38.80
C GLU A 221 -6.66 -40.98 39.40
N VAL A 222 -6.54 -41.25 40.70
CA VAL A 222 -5.29 -41.19 41.47
C VAL A 222 -5.16 -42.51 42.21
N ARG A 223 -4.44 -43.44 41.57
CA ARG A 223 -4.28 -44.84 41.97
C ARG A 223 -3.50 -44.99 43.29
N PRO A 224 -3.60 -46.12 44.01
CA PRO A 224 -2.83 -46.36 45.23
C PRO A 224 -1.32 -46.08 45.06
N GLY A 225 -0.76 -45.26 45.95
CA GLY A 225 0.66 -44.87 45.92
C GLY A 225 1.02 -43.74 44.93
N MET A 226 0.11 -43.33 44.05
CA MET A 226 0.32 -42.19 43.15
C MET A 226 -0.01 -40.85 43.84
N THR A 227 0.67 -39.79 43.39
CA THR A 227 0.40 -38.40 43.80
C THR A 227 0.08 -37.58 42.56
N TYR A 228 -1.08 -36.92 42.53
CA TYR A 228 -1.42 -35.97 41.48
C TYR A 228 -0.55 -34.71 41.59
N LEU A 229 0.17 -34.39 40.52
CA LEU A 229 0.88 -33.12 40.35
C LEU A 229 0.01 -32.23 39.46
N PRO A 230 -0.58 -31.13 39.98
CA PRO A 230 -1.38 -30.24 39.17
C PRO A 230 -0.48 -29.43 38.21
N PRO A 231 -0.96 -29.06 37.00
CA PRO A 231 -0.19 -28.25 36.06
C PRO A 231 0.20 -26.88 36.65
N SER A 232 1.39 -26.37 36.33
CA SER A 232 1.89 -25.10 36.90
C SER A 232 0.99 -23.88 36.65
N TYR A 233 0.11 -23.92 35.63
CA TYR A 233 -0.90 -22.88 35.43
C TYR A 233 -1.91 -22.76 36.59
N THR A 234 -2.07 -23.79 37.43
CA THR A 234 -2.98 -23.77 38.59
C THR A 234 -2.37 -23.11 39.82
N GLU A 235 -1.04 -22.94 39.92
CA GLU A 235 -0.38 -22.25 41.05
C GLU A 235 -0.99 -20.85 41.28
N LYS A 236 -1.22 -20.14 40.17
CA LYS A 236 -1.87 -18.83 40.17
C LYS A 236 -3.32 -18.88 40.67
N TRP A 237 -4.03 -19.99 40.44
CA TRP A 237 -5.40 -20.17 40.91
C TRP A 237 -5.44 -20.54 42.39
N GLU A 238 -4.46 -21.31 42.86
CA GLU A 238 -4.30 -21.65 44.27
C GLU A 238 -4.01 -20.37 45.06
N GLN A 239 -3.09 -19.53 44.59
CA GLN A 239 -2.84 -18.21 45.17
C GLN A 239 -4.11 -17.33 45.14
N GLN A 240 -4.83 -17.27 44.01
CA GLN A 240 -6.11 -16.54 43.91
C GLN A 240 -7.17 -17.06 44.90
N TYR A 241 -7.23 -18.37 45.14
CA TYR A 241 -8.14 -18.99 46.09
C TYR A 241 -7.72 -18.71 47.54
N ILE A 242 -6.43 -18.84 47.86
CA ILE A 242 -5.86 -18.52 49.17
C ILE A 242 -6.12 -17.05 49.53
N ASP A 243 -5.87 -16.12 48.60
CA ASP A 243 -6.09 -14.69 48.83
C ASP A 243 -7.58 -14.35 48.91
N ALA A 244 -8.44 -15.01 48.11
CA ALA A 244 -9.88 -14.87 48.24
C ALA A 244 -10.43 -15.43 49.56
N VAL A 245 -9.92 -16.55 50.07
CA VAL A 245 -10.29 -17.09 51.39
C VAL A 245 -9.85 -16.14 52.50
N LYS A 246 -8.61 -15.62 52.46
CA LYS A 246 -8.13 -14.61 53.42
C LYS A 246 -8.98 -13.34 53.40
N ALA A 247 -9.29 -12.83 52.20
CA ALA A 247 -10.05 -11.60 52.01
C ALA A 247 -11.55 -11.71 52.33
N THR A 248 -12.09 -12.93 52.50
CA THR A 248 -13.51 -13.16 52.82
C THR A 248 -13.74 -14.01 54.07
N ALA A 249 -12.75 -14.14 54.94
CA ALA A 249 -12.89 -14.82 56.22
C ALA A 249 -13.58 -13.91 57.26
N ASP A 250 -14.62 -14.43 57.91
CA ASP A 250 -15.43 -13.76 58.94
C ASP A 250 -15.30 -14.42 60.32
N GLY A 251 -14.39 -15.38 60.47
CA GLY A 251 -14.22 -16.23 61.66
C GLY A 251 -15.12 -17.47 61.68
N GLY A 252 -16.03 -17.63 60.70
CA GLY A 252 -16.90 -18.79 60.53
C GLY A 252 -16.37 -19.82 59.52
N ALA A 253 -17.28 -20.69 59.06
CA ALA A 253 -16.99 -21.64 57.98
C ALA A 253 -16.92 -20.92 56.61
N ILE A 254 -16.03 -21.39 55.73
CA ILE A 254 -15.69 -20.70 54.46
C ILE A 254 -16.93 -20.37 53.63
N ASN A 255 -17.23 -19.07 53.50
CA ASN A 255 -18.30 -18.55 52.66
C ASN A 255 -17.92 -18.64 51.17
N LEU A 256 -18.17 -19.81 50.57
CA LEU A 256 -17.79 -20.12 49.18
C LEU A 256 -18.32 -19.09 48.16
N LYS A 257 -19.50 -18.50 48.41
CA LYS A 257 -20.07 -17.45 47.54
C LYS A 257 -19.25 -16.16 47.55
N ALA A 258 -18.68 -15.79 48.69
CA ALA A 258 -17.80 -14.64 48.82
C ALA A 258 -16.44 -14.89 48.14
N VAL A 259 -15.81 -16.05 48.41
CA VAL A 259 -14.54 -16.47 47.78
C VAL A 259 -14.62 -16.39 46.25
N LEU A 260 -15.66 -17.00 45.66
CA LEU A 260 -15.87 -17.01 44.21
C LEU A 260 -16.26 -15.63 43.65
N ALA A 261 -16.77 -14.70 44.46
CA ALA A 261 -16.96 -13.31 44.03
C ALA A 261 -15.62 -12.56 43.96
N HIS A 262 -14.74 -12.75 44.96
CA HIS A 262 -13.43 -12.11 45.02
C HIS A 262 -12.50 -12.59 43.89
N MET A 263 -12.38 -13.91 43.67
CA MET A 263 -11.55 -14.48 42.58
C MET A 263 -11.86 -13.86 41.20
N ARG A 264 -13.16 -13.65 40.90
CA ARG A 264 -13.62 -13.06 39.63
C ARG A 264 -13.26 -11.57 39.49
N GLN A 265 -13.21 -10.83 40.61
CA GLN A 265 -12.79 -9.43 40.62
C GLN A 265 -11.28 -9.31 40.35
N SER A 266 -10.46 -10.14 41.01
CA SER A 266 -9.01 -10.19 40.81
C SER A 266 -8.63 -10.52 39.35
N GLU A 267 -9.33 -11.45 38.71
CA GLU A 267 -9.12 -11.76 37.30
C GLU A 267 -9.46 -10.58 36.37
N LYS A 268 -10.59 -9.90 36.61
CA LYS A 268 -11.01 -8.75 35.79
C LYS A 268 -9.98 -7.62 35.84
N ALA A 269 -9.44 -7.32 37.03
CA ALA A 269 -8.36 -6.34 37.21
C ALA A 269 -7.08 -6.74 36.45
N GLY A 270 -6.66 -8.00 36.57
CA GLY A 270 -5.47 -8.51 35.87
C GLY A 270 -5.58 -8.45 34.34
N LYS A 271 -6.76 -8.75 33.78
CA LYS A 271 -7.02 -8.64 32.33
C LYS A 271 -6.96 -7.20 31.83
N ALA A 272 -7.55 -6.26 32.56
CA ALA A 272 -7.51 -4.83 32.19
C ALA A 272 -6.07 -4.29 32.13
N ALA A 273 -5.27 -4.56 33.17
CA ALA A 273 -3.88 -4.10 33.24
C ALA A 273 -2.98 -4.71 32.15
N ALA A 274 -3.29 -5.91 31.65
CA ALA A 274 -2.58 -6.51 30.52
C ALA A 274 -2.88 -5.76 29.21
N ALA A 275 -4.16 -5.50 28.92
CA ALA A 275 -4.58 -4.79 27.71
C ALA A 275 -3.95 -3.39 27.59
N THR A 276 -3.89 -2.62 28.68
CA THR A 276 -3.25 -1.30 28.70
C THR A 276 -1.76 -1.36 28.32
N ARG A 277 -1.03 -2.38 28.79
CA ARG A 277 0.40 -2.56 28.42
C ARG A 277 0.55 -2.91 26.95
N THR A 278 -0.24 -3.85 26.43
CA THR A 278 -0.20 -4.24 25.01
C THR A 278 -0.48 -3.04 24.09
N ALA A 279 -1.47 -2.20 24.42
CA ALA A 279 -1.76 -0.98 23.67
C ALA A 279 -0.60 0.03 23.70
N ALA A 280 0.04 0.22 24.86
CA ALA A 280 1.21 1.10 24.98
C ALA A 280 2.42 0.61 24.16
N THR A 281 2.70 -0.70 24.17
CA THR A 281 3.77 -1.30 23.36
C THR A 281 3.48 -1.18 21.86
N ALA A 282 2.23 -1.38 21.43
CA ALA A 282 1.83 -1.20 20.04
C ALA A 282 2.00 0.26 19.57
N ALA A 283 1.57 1.23 20.38
CA ALA A 283 1.75 2.66 20.08
C ALA A 283 3.23 3.09 20.02
N ALA A 284 4.06 2.55 20.92
CA ALA A 284 5.51 2.81 20.89
C ALA A 284 6.16 2.26 19.61
N LYS A 285 5.83 1.02 19.22
CA LYS A 285 6.31 0.42 17.96
C LYS A 285 5.86 1.20 16.74
N GLN A 286 4.60 1.65 16.70
CA GLN A 286 4.07 2.46 15.60
C GLN A 286 4.78 3.83 15.49
N ALA A 287 5.18 4.45 16.61
CA ALA A 287 5.95 5.70 16.62
C ALA A 287 7.40 5.50 16.14
N GLU A 288 8.02 4.37 16.51
CA GLU A 288 9.35 3.95 16.02
C GLU A 288 9.31 3.68 14.51
N GLU A 289 8.32 2.93 14.02
CA GLU A 289 8.08 2.66 12.60
C GLU A 289 7.85 3.95 11.79
N LEU A 290 7.04 4.88 12.32
CA LEU A 290 6.82 6.19 11.69
C LEU A 290 8.10 7.03 11.65
N THR A 291 8.93 6.99 12.69
CA THR A 291 10.20 7.72 12.74
C THR A 291 11.22 7.12 11.77
N SER A 292 11.28 5.78 11.67
CA SER A 292 12.10 5.08 10.68
C SER A 292 11.64 5.37 9.24
N TRP A 293 10.33 5.40 9.00
CA TRP A 293 9.77 5.79 7.69
C TRP A 293 10.07 7.25 7.34
N LEU A 294 9.91 8.19 8.27
CA LEU A 294 10.25 9.61 8.05
C LEU A 294 11.75 9.80 7.75
N ALA A 295 12.63 9.05 8.42
CA ALA A 295 14.06 9.08 8.15
C ALA A 295 14.40 8.48 6.76
N ALA A 296 13.71 7.41 6.35
CA ALA A 296 13.87 6.81 5.03
C ALA A 296 13.34 7.71 3.90
N GLU A 297 12.16 8.33 4.08
CA GLU A 297 11.60 9.36 3.20
C GLU A 297 12.55 10.55 3.07
N GLN A 298 13.10 11.05 4.18
CA GLN A 298 14.07 12.16 4.15
C GLN A 298 15.39 11.77 3.46
N ALA A 299 15.87 10.54 3.65
CA ALA A 299 17.06 10.04 2.96
C ALA A 299 16.82 9.85 1.46
N TRP A 300 15.63 9.39 1.05
CA TRP A 300 15.24 9.27 -0.35
C TRP A 300 15.07 10.65 -1.01
N GLU A 301 14.40 11.60 -0.35
CA GLU A 301 14.30 13.00 -0.82
C GLU A 301 15.68 13.66 -0.97
N ALA A 302 16.66 13.29 -0.13
CA ALA A 302 18.05 13.76 -0.23
C ALA A 302 18.86 13.11 -1.37
N THR A 303 18.34 12.08 -2.05
CA THR A 303 18.94 11.52 -3.27
C THR A 303 18.44 12.18 -4.56
N ARG A 304 17.47 13.09 -4.45
CA ARG A 304 16.80 13.74 -5.58
C ARG A 304 17.38 15.14 -5.79
N LEU A 305 17.68 15.48 -7.04
CA LEU A 305 18.16 16.80 -7.44
C LEU A 305 17.00 17.80 -7.43
N VAL A 306 15.85 17.42 -8.00
CA VAL A 306 14.67 18.28 -8.07
C VAL A 306 13.91 18.23 -6.74
N SER A 307 13.93 19.36 -6.06
CA SER A 307 13.44 19.50 -4.68
C SER A 307 11.92 19.38 -4.58
N LYS A 308 11.42 18.92 -3.43
CA LYS A 308 9.99 18.77 -3.13
C LYS A 308 9.17 20.05 -3.41
N ALA A 309 9.78 21.23 -3.24
CA ALA A 309 9.17 22.51 -3.58
C ALA A 309 9.01 22.69 -5.09
N THR A 310 10.07 22.46 -5.87
CA THR A 310 10.04 22.50 -7.34
C THR A 310 9.05 21.48 -7.91
N ARG A 311 9.01 20.25 -7.39
CA ARG A 311 8.04 19.24 -7.83
C ARG A 311 6.59 19.66 -7.56
N SER A 312 6.31 20.29 -6.42
CA SER A 312 4.99 20.89 -6.16
C SER A 312 4.63 22.04 -7.13
N THR A 313 5.62 22.82 -7.60
CA THR A 313 5.42 23.82 -8.67
C THR A 313 5.14 23.14 -10.00
N LEU A 314 5.81 22.04 -10.32
CA LEU A 314 5.58 21.25 -11.53
C LEU A 314 4.18 20.61 -11.53
N ASP A 315 3.74 20.03 -10.43
CA ASP A 315 2.39 19.47 -10.26
C ASP A 315 1.31 20.54 -10.52
N ALA A 316 1.47 21.73 -9.93
CA ALA A 316 0.56 22.85 -10.10
C ALA A 316 0.57 23.40 -11.54
N ALA A 317 1.74 23.50 -12.16
CA ALA A 317 1.88 23.89 -13.57
C ALA A 317 1.20 22.87 -14.49
N ALA A 318 1.53 21.58 -14.35
CA ALA A 318 0.98 20.48 -15.14
C ALA A 318 -0.55 20.37 -15.02
N ALA A 319 -1.14 20.70 -13.87
CA ALA A 319 -2.58 20.75 -13.66
C ALA A 319 -3.28 21.94 -14.35
N SER A 320 -2.55 23.04 -14.61
CA SER A 320 -3.07 24.28 -15.22
C SER A 320 -2.93 24.36 -16.75
N LEU A 321 -2.08 23.51 -17.35
CA LEU A 321 -1.83 23.52 -18.79
C LEU A 321 -2.89 22.73 -19.58
N PRO A 322 -3.23 23.17 -20.81
CA PRO A 322 -4.13 22.44 -21.71
C PRO A 322 -3.65 21.02 -21.99
N LYS A 323 -4.60 20.13 -22.30
CA LYS A 323 -4.33 18.71 -22.58
C LYS A 323 -4.78 18.33 -23.99
N GLY A 324 -3.89 17.64 -24.71
CA GLY A 324 -4.13 17.15 -26.06
C GLY A 324 -4.20 18.24 -27.14
N ALA A 325 -4.21 17.81 -28.40
CA ALA A 325 -4.18 18.71 -29.55
C ALA A 325 -5.41 19.63 -29.68
N SER A 326 -6.54 19.30 -29.06
CA SER A 326 -7.72 20.17 -29.00
C SER A 326 -7.53 21.35 -28.05
N GLY A 327 -7.07 21.10 -26.82
CA GLY A 327 -6.86 22.14 -25.80
C GLY A 327 -5.79 23.16 -26.19
N TRP A 328 -4.74 22.73 -26.92
CA TRP A 328 -3.73 23.63 -27.47
C TRP A 328 -4.14 24.34 -28.77
N ARG A 329 -5.31 24.01 -29.34
CA ARG A 329 -5.86 24.66 -30.55
C ARG A 329 -7.04 25.58 -30.29
N SER A 330 -7.65 25.54 -29.11
CA SER A 330 -8.83 26.33 -28.72
C SER A 330 -8.57 27.82 -28.45
N PHE A 331 -7.33 28.29 -28.61
CA PHE A 331 -7.02 29.73 -28.67
C PHE A 331 -7.51 30.31 -30.01
N GLU A 332 -8.83 30.46 -30.16
CA GLU A 332 -9.47 30.80 -31.44
C GLU A 332 -9.12 32.20 -31.97
N THR A 333 -8.57 33.07 -31.11
CA THR A 333 -7.97 34.36 -31.52
C THR A 333 -6.57 34.54 -30.96
N LEU A 334 -5.57 34.31 -31.82
CA LEU A 334 -4.29 35.02 -31.70
C LEU A 334 -4.55 36.52 -31.72
N GLN A 335 -3.82 37.28 -30.90
CA GLN A 335 -3.97 38.74 -30.87
C GLN A 335 -3.21 39.34 -32.06
N GLN A 336 -3.70 40.47 -32.58
CA GLN A 336 -2.98 41.23 -33.60
C GLN A 336 -2.21 42.37 -32.91
N SER A 337 -0.95 42.49 -33.29
CA SER A 337 -0.10 43.66 -33.05
C SER A 337 -0.67 44.90 -33.76
N VAL A 338 -0.19 46.09 -33.38
CA VAL A 338 -0.59 47.38 -33.99
C VAL A 338 -0.38 47.43 -35.53
N ASN A 339 0.57 46.65 -36.07
CA ASN A 339 0.81 46.50 -37.51
C ASN A 339 -0.04 45.41 -38.19
N GLY A 340 -0.93 44.72 -37.46
CA GLY A 340 -1.82 43.68 -37.98
C GLY A 340 -1.25 42.25 -37.95
N GLU A 341 0.05 42.10 -37.71
CA GLU A 341 0.71 40.79 -37.55
C GLU A 341 0.29 40.08 -36.27
N TYR A 342 0.33 38.74 -36.26
CA TYR A 342 -0.10 37.95 -35.10
C TYR A 342 0.97 37.86 -34.00
N ILE A 343 0.49 37.95 -32.76
CA ILE A 343 1.23 37.76 -31.50
C ILE A 343 0.44 36.80 -30.58
N ALA A 344 1.07 36.35 -29.48
CA ALA A 344 0.43 35.47 -28.51
C ALA A 344 -0.84 36.09 -27.91
N SER A 345 -1.86 35.25 -27.66
CA SER A 345 -2.99 35.66 -26.82
C SER A 345 -2.56 35.80 -25.36
N THR A 346 -3.28 36.59 -24.57
CA THR A 346 -3.01 36.74 -23.12
C THR A 346 -3.06 35.40 -22.37
N GLU A 347 -3.91 34.47 -22.82
CA GLU A 347 -4.01 33.11 -22.27
C GLU A 347 -2.77 32.26 -22.58
N LEU A 348 -2.32 32.27 -23.85
CA LEU A 348 -1.12 31.56 -24.28
C LEU A 348 0.16 32.13 -23.67
N ALA A 349 0.25 33.46 -23.49
CA ALA A 349 1.31 34.11 -22.73
C ALA A 349 1.27 33.74 -21.23
N GLY A 350 0.07 33.50 -20.67
CA GLY A 350 -0.11 32.92 -19.35
C GLY A 350 0.50 31.51 -19.24
N HIS A 351 0.22 30.63 -20.20
CA HIS A 351 0.82 29.30 -20.25
C HIS A 351 2.35 29.34 -20.44
N LEU A 352 2.89 30.25 -21.25
CA LEU A 352 4.34 30.48 -21.34
C LEU A 352 4.93 30.92 -19.99
N THR A 353 4.24 31.80 -19.26
CA THR A 353 4.64 32.23 -17.91
C THR A 353 4.65 31.08 -16.92
N THR A 354 3.65 30.19 -16.97
CA THR A 354 3.59 28.96 -16.17
C THR A 354 4.77 28.03 -16.48
N VAL A 355 5.08 27.81 -17.76
CA VAL A 355 6.12 26.89 -18.22
C VAL A 355 7.52 27.41 -17.88
N THR A 356 7.82 28.67 -18.19
CA THR A 356 9.10 29.31 -17.83
C THR A 356 9.27 29.44 -16.31
N GLY A 357 8.19 29.70 -15.56
CA GLY A 357 8.22 29.70 -14.09
C GLY A 357 8.57 28.33 -13.50
N ALA A 358 8.08 27.26 -14.11
CA ALA A 358 8.40 25.89 -13.72
C ALA A 358 9.84 25.49 -14.07
N GLY A 359 10.32 25.78 -15.29
CA GLY A 359 11.71 25.53 -15.67
C GLY A 359 12.71 26.35 -14.87
N ARG A 360 12.36 27.58 -14.46
CA ARG A 360 13.14 28.39 -13.50
C ARG A 360 13.32 27.71 -12.14
N ALA A 361 12.31 27.00 -11.66
CA ALA A 361 12.41 26.24 -10.42
C ALA A 361 13.36 25.03 -10.58
N ILE A 362 13.29 24.29 -11.70
CA ILE A 362 14.26 23.22 -12.03
C ILE A 362 15.67 23.80 -12.14
N ARG A 363 15.86 24.90 -12.88
CA ARG A 363 17.17 25.55 -13.04
C ARG A 363 17.75 26.04 -11.71
N SER A 364 16.91 26.50 -10.79
CA SER A 364 17.33 26.90 -9.43
C SER A 364 17.82 25.71 -8.60
N ASP A 365 17.34 24.50 -8.87
CA ASP A 365 17.81 23.27 -8.22
C ASP A 365 19.10 22.77 -8.87
N VAL A 366 19.17 22.78 -10.22
CA VAL A 366 20.38 22.47 -10.99
C VAL A 366 21.53 23.42 -10.64
N ALA A 367 21.30 24.73 -10.56
CA ALA A 367 22.32 25.71 -10.18
C ALA A 367 22.90 25.41 -8.79
N ARG A 368 22.05 25.14 -7.79
CA ARG A 368 22.51 24.73 -6.44
C ARG A 368 23.30 23.43 -6.43
N ARG A 369 22.96 22.48 -7.30
CA ARG A 369 23.70 21.21 -7.48
C ARG A 369 25.07 21.43 -8.15
N LEU A 370 25.17 22.37 -9.07
CA LEU A 370 26.41 22.73 -9.79
C LEU A 370 27.36 23.59 -8.93
N ASP A 371 26.84 24.54 -8.18
CA ASP A 371 27.64 25.38 -7.26
C ASP A 371 28.20 24.58 -6.07
N ALA A 372 27.61 23.41 -5.78
CA ALA A 372 28.12 22.44 -4.82
C ALA A 372 29.15 21.45 -5.41
N ASP A 373 29.38 21.44 -6.73
CA ASP A 373 30.41 20.62 -7.38
C ASP A 373 31.76 21.33 -7.33
N THR A 374 32.62 20.91 -6.39
CA THR A 374 33.94 21.52 -6.17
C THR A 374 34.86 21.39 -7.40
N GLU A 375 34.74 20.31 -8.17
CA GLU A 375 35.56 20.12 -9.38
C GLU A 375 35.07 21.05 -10.50
N LEU A 376 33.76 21.24 -10.64
CA LEU A 376 33.19 22.21 -11.57
C LEU A 376 33.63 23.65 -11.21
N VAL A 377 33.68 24.00 -9.93
CA VAL A 377 34.19 25.30 -9.46
C VAL A 377 35.67 25.49 -9.81
N GLU A 378 36.51 24.46 -9.64
CA GLU A 378 37.92 24.49 -10.06
C GLU A 378 38.07 24.62 -11.59
N LEU A 379 37.28 23.87 -12.38
CA LEU A 379 37.29 23.94 -13.84
C LEU A 379 36.83 25.32 -14.35
N ARG A 380 35.73 25.87 -13.81
CA ARG A 380 35.24 27.22 -14.12
C ARG A 380 36.30 28.27 -13.77
N SER A 381 37.01 28.13 -12.64
CA SER A 381 38.12 29.01 -12.26
C SER A 381 39.31 28.93 -13.24
N LEU A 382 39.69 27.74 -13.69
CA LEU A 382 40.73 27.55 -14.71
C LEU A 382 40.38 28.24 -16.03
N VAL A 383 39.13 28.12 -16.48
CA VAL A 383 38.65 28.76 -17.72
C VAL A 383 38.57 30.29 -17.56
N ALA A 384 38.08 30.81 -16.43
CA ALA A 384 38.00 32.25 -16.17
C ALA A 384 39.39 32.93 -16.17
N ASN A 385 40.42 32.27 -15.64
CA ASN A 385 41.79 32.77 -15.61
C ASN A 385 42.59 32.50 -16.91
N ALA A 386 42.01 31.78 -17.88
CA ALA A 386 42.73 31.26 -19.03
C ALA A 386 43.43 32.33 -19.89
N THR A 387 42.78 33.48 -20.10
CA THR A 387 43.29 34.56 -20.96
C THR A 387 44.56 35.20 -20.41
N ALA A 388 44.56 35.55 -19.12
CA ALA A 388 45.71 36.20 -18.48
C ALA A 388 46.94 35.25 -18.44
N GLU A 389 46.73 33.97 -18.15
CA GLU A 389 47.80 32.97 -18.17
C GLU A 389 48.32 32.72 -19.59
N ARG A 390 47.42 32.66 -20.59
CA ARG A 390 47.79 32.56 -22.02
C ARG A 390 48.64 33.74 -22.47
N GLU A 391 48.30 34.97 -22.07
CA GLU A 391 49.08 36.17 -22.36
C GLU A 391 50.43 36.18 -21.65
N ARG A 392 50.50 35.71 -20.39
CA ARG A 392 51.75 35.55 -19.64
C ARG A 392 52.69 34.55 -20.32
N LEU A 393 52.19 33.38 -20.72
CA LEU A 393 52.96 32.32 -21.38
C LEU A 393 53.45 32.74 -22.77
N LEU A 394 52.58 33.43 -23.54
CA LEU A 394 52.94 34.01 -24.83
C LEU A 394 54.03 35.08 -24.70
N SER A 395 53.90 35.99 -23.72
CA SER A 395 54.88 37.04 -23.45
C SER A 395 56.23 36.50 -22.95
N ALA A 396 56.22 35.34 -22.28
CA ALA A 396 57.42 34.62 -21.87
C ALA A 396 58.07 33.78 -23.00
N GLY A 397 57.46 33.73 -24.20
CA GLY A 397 57.95 32.93 -25.33
C GLY A 397 57.88 31.41 -25.10
N ASN A 398 57.14 30.94 -24.10
CA ASN A 398 57.09 29.54 -23.72
C ASN A 398 55.96 28.81 -24.47
N PHE A 399 56.22 28.53 -25.75
CA PHE A 399 55.24 27.91 -26.66
C PHE A 399 54.83 26.49 -26.25
N GLY A 400 55.67 25.76 -25.52
CA GLY A 400 55.35 24.42 -25.01
C GLY A 400 54.28 24.46 -23.92
N ASP A 401 54.50 25.27 -22.88
CA ASP A 401 53.52 25.43 -21.81
C ASP A 401 52.27 26.18 -22.30
N LEU A 402 52.39 27.10 -23.27
CA LEU A 402 51.26 27.73 -23.94
C LEU A 402 50.35 26.72 -24.65
N PHE A 403 50.94 25.76 -25.38
CA PHE A 403 50.17 24.69 -26.03
C PHE A 403 49.47 23.80 -24.99
N ALA A 404 50.22 23.32 -23.99
CA ALA A 404 49.67 22.50 -22.90
C ALA A 404 48.56 23.23 -22.11
N HIS A 405 48.71 24.54 -21.89
CA HIS A 405 47.70 25.38 -21.25
C HIS A 405 46.41 25.45 -22.07
N ASN A 406 46.50 25.76 -23.36
CA ASN A 406 45.33 25.79 -24.25
C ASN A 406 44.63 24.41 -24.27
N THR A 407 45.37 23.30 -24.39
CA THR A 407 44.81 21.94 -24.35
C THR A 407 44.08 21.65 -23.03
N ARG A 408 44.61 22.08 -21.88
CA ARG A 408 43.92 21.93 -20.57
C ARG A 408 42.66 22.79 -20.49
N VAL A 409 42.70 24.02 -21.00
CA VAL A 409 41.55 24.94 -21.00
C VAL A 409 40.42 24.42 -21.90
N ASP A 410 40.74 23.90 -23.08
CA ASP A 410 39.74 23.34 -23.98
C ASP A 410 39.16 22.01 -23.47
N ALA A 411 39.99 21.16 -22.84
CA ALA A 411 39.49 20.00 -22.10
C ALA A 411 38.56 20.42 -20.93
N ALA A 412 38.91 21.47 -20.19
CA ALA A 412 38.10 21.96 -19.07
C ALA A 412 36.74 22.49 -19.52
N LYS A 413 36.65 23.20 -20.65
CA LYS A 413 35.35 23.63 -21.23
C LYS A 413 34.44 22.43 -21.53
N VAL A 414 35.00 21.36 -22.13
CA VAL A 414 34.25 20.12 -22.41
C VAL A 414 33.79 19.46 -21.11
N SER A 415 34.65 19.39 -20.09
CA SER A 415 34.28 18.84 -18.77
C SER A 415 33.21 19.66 -18.03
N ILE A 416 33.22 20.99 -18.16
CA ILE A 416 32.17 21.89 -17.65
C ILE A 416 30.84 21.54 -18.31
N ALA A 417 30.79 21.56 -19.65
CA ALA A 417 29.58 21.26 -20.41
C ALA A 417 29.04 19.85 -20.12
N GLN A 418 29.92 18.85 -19.97
CA GLN A 418 29.53 17.49 -19.60
C GLN A 418 28.89 17.40 -18.21
N ARG A 419 29.42 18.13 -17.21
CA ARG A 419 28.85 18.17 -15.84
C ARG A 419 27.51 18.90 -15.80
N GLU A 420 27.39 20.01 -16.53
CA GLU A 420 26.17 20.81 -16.60
C GLU A 420 25.06 20.05 -17.33
N SER A 421 25.37 19.46 -18.49
CA SER A 421 24.46 18.56 -19.23
C SER A 421 24.02 17.35 -18.39
N ALA A 422 24.96 16.71 -17.66
CA ALA A 422 24.64 15.60 -16.78
C ALA A 422 23.69 16.00 -15.64
N ALA A 423 23.91 17.14 -14.97
CA ALA A 423 23.03 17.63 -13.92
C ALA A 423 21.63 18.02 -14.45
N ILE A 424 21.53 18.51 -15.69
CA ILE A 424 20.26 18.79 -16.35
C ILE A 424 19.51 17.49 -16.67
N VAL A 425 20.20 16.49 -17.23
CA VAL A 425 19.60 15.17 -17.53
C VAL A 425 19.21 14.45 -16.24
N GLU A 426 20.01 14.55 -15.17
CA GLU A 426 19.68 14.07 -13.82
C GLU A 426 18.38 14.73 -13.32
N ALA A 427 18.30 16.07 -13.39
CA ALA A 427 17.12 16.82 -12.96
C ALA A 427 15.85 16.50 -13.77
N LEU A 428 15.96 16.37 -15.09
CA LEU A 428 14.81 16.04 -15.94
C LEU A 428 14.36 14.57 -15.76
N SER A 429 15.31 13.65 -15.56
CA SER A 429 15.03 12.24 -15.21
C SER A 429 14.36 12.09 -13.84
N ASP A 430 14.60 13.06 -12.95
CA ASP A 430 13.94 13.17 -11.64
C ASP A 430 12.45 13.54 -11.77
N VAL A 431 12.03 14.14 -12.90
CA VAL A 431 10.64 14.54 -13.15
C VAL A 431 9.87 13.46 -13.92
N ARG A 432 10.46 12.90 -14.99
CA ARG A 432 9.83 11.90 -15.87
C ARG A 432 10.88 11.02 -16.54
N GLN A 433 10.47 9.95 -17.22
CA GLN A 433 11.40 9.06 -17.92
C GLN A 433 11.91 9.69 -19.24
N PHE A 434 13.22 9.59 -19.48
CA PHE A 434 13.88 10.03 -20.72
C PHE A 434 14.46 8.84 -21.50
N GLY A 435 14.51 8.95 -22.83
CA GLY A 435 14.92 7.85 -23.71
C GLY A 435 13.96 6.65 -23.61
N GLY A 436 14.52 5.44 -23.54
CA GLY A 436 13.75 4.20 -23.30
C GLY A 436 12.97 3.66 -24.51
N HIS A 437 12.27 4.51 -25.26
CA HIS A 437 11.65 4.15 -26.53
C HIS A 437 12.62 4.32 -27.70
N GLN A 438 12.42 3.54 -28.75
CA GLN A 438 13.18 3.62 -30.01
C GLN A 438 12.21 3.76 -31.18
N GLN A 439 12.23 4.91 -31.85
CA GLN A 439 11.37 5.14 -33.02
C GLN A 439 11.71 4.18 -34.17
N ALA A 440 10.70 3.77 -34.93
CA ALA A 440 10.87 3.01 -36.16
C ALA A 440 11.63 3.86 -37.20
N VAL A 441 12.56 3.23 -37.92
CA VAL A 441 13.43 3.90 -38.91
C VAL A 441 13.55 3.12 -40.20
N HIS A 442 13.83 3.84 -41.29
CA HIS A 442 14.40 3.24 -42.51
C HIS A 442 15.47 4.14 -43.13
N THR A 443 16.48 3.54 -43.74
CA THR A 443 17.43 4.24 -44.61
C THR A 443 16.72 4.66 -45.90
N MET A 444 16.79 5.94 -46.28
CA MET A 444 16.11 6.47 -47.47
C MET A 444 16.51 5.72 -48.74
N THR A 445 15.54 5.29 -49.53
CA THR A 445 15.75 4.74 -50.88
C THR A 445 16.31 5.81 -51.83
N ALA A 446 16.95 5.39 -52.92
CA ALA A 446 17.47 6.32 -53.94
C ALA A 446 16.39 7.27 -54.51
N ALA A 447 15.13 6.83 -54.57
CA ALA A 447 14.01 7.65 -55.00
C ALA A 447 13.64 8.74 -53.97
N GLU A 448 13.61 8.40 -52.67
CA GLU A 448 13.42 9.37 -51.59
C GLU A 448 14.57 10.38 -51.57
N ARG A 449 15.84 9.92 -51.57
CA ARG A 449 17.02 10.81 -51.58
C ARG A 449 17.00 11.78 -52.77
N SER A 450 16.68 11.30 -53.97
CA SER A 450 16.54 12.15 -55.15
C SER A 450 15.43 13.20 -54.98
N ARG A 451 14.31 12.84 -54.35
CA ARG A 451 13.20 13.77 -54.05
C ARG A 451 13.59 14.81 -52.99
N LEU A 452 14.27 14.40 -51.91
CA LEU A 452 14.78 15.34 -50.90
C LEU A 452 15.81 16.30 -51.49
N THR A 453 16.71 15.84 -52.37
CA THR A 453 17.66 16.72 -53.07
C THR A 453 16.96 17.75 -53.97
N GLN A 454 15.82 17.42 -54.57
CA GLN A 454 15.01 18.38 -55.34
C GLN A 454 14.27 19.40 -54.44
N LEU A 455 13.90 19.02 -53.21
CA LEU A 455 13.16 19.88 -52.27
C LEU A 455 14.08 20.78 -51.42
N GLY A 456 15.15 20.21 -50.84
CA GLY A 456 16.13 20.91 -50.00
C GLY A 456 17.32 21.49 -50.76
N GLY A 457 17.45 21.23 -52.07
CA GLY A 457 18.50 21.80 -52.93
C GLY A 457 19.91 21.29 -52.69
N ARG A 458 20.12 20.26 -51.84
CA ARG A 458 21.44 19.69 -51.50
C ARG A 458 21.47 18.17 -51.78
N PRO A 459 22.59 17.59 -52.26
CA PRO A 459 22.71 16.15 -52.46
C PRO A 459 22.55 15.37 -51.14
N VAL A 460 21.62 14.41 -51.11
CA VAL A 460 21.41 13.51 -49.95
C VAL A 460 22.04 12.15 -50.24
N SER A 461 23.00 11.74 -49.43
CA SER A 461 23.66 10.43 -49.48
C SER A 461 22.96 9.38 -48.61
N GLU A 462 23.31 8.11 -48.84
CA GLU A 462 22.74 6.96 -48.13
C GLU A 462 23.21 6.94 -46.67
N ALA A 463 22.27 6.83 -45.74
CA ALA A 463 22.56 6.60 -44.32
C ALA A 463 22.99 5.14 -44.08
N ASP A 464 23.88 4.92 -43.12
CA ASP A 464 24.31 3.59 -42.68
C ASP A 464 23.96 3.33 -41.19
N ALA A 465 24.63 2.36 -40.57
CA ALA A 465 24.38 1.98 -39.18
C ALA A 465 24.77 3.08 -38.16
N ASP A 466 25.72 3.98 -38.46
CA ASP A 466 26.09 5.09 -37.57
C ASP A 466 25.02 6.19 -37.56
N ALA A 467 24.29 6.39 -38.67
CA ALA A 467 23.12 7.27 -38.68
C ALA A 467 22.02 6.77 -37.71
N VAL A 468 21.82 5.45 -37.62
CA VAL A 468 20.91 4.85 -36.65
C VAL A 468 21.48 4.97 -35.23
N ALA A 469 22.79 4.78 -35.04
CA ALA A 469 23.44 4.96 -33.73
C ALA A 469 23.33 6.41 -33.22
N LEU A 470 23.58 7.40 -34.08
CA LEU A 470 23.37 8.83 -33.82
C LEU A 470 21.93 9.11 -33.34
N LEU A 471 20.93 8.52 -34.00
CA LEU A 471 19.53 8.64 -33.54
C LEU A 471 19.36 8.02 -32.15
N ARG A 472 19.86 6.81 -31.90
CA ARG A 472 19.75 6.15 -30.58
C ARG A 472 20.53 6.87 -29.48
N ASP A 473 21.51 7.70 -29.84
CA ASP A 473 22.18 8.62 -28.90
C ASP A 473 21.34 9.88 -28.66
N ALA A 474 20.72 10.47 -29.69
CA ALA A 474 19.86 11.64 -29.57
C ALA A 474 18.53 11.37 -28.83
N GLU A 475 17.93 10.19 -29.01
CA GLU A 475 16.67 9.81 -28.35
C GLU A 475 16.78 9.85 -26.81
N LYS A 476 17.97 9.67 -26.25
CA LYS A 476 18.23 9.75 -24.79
C LYS A 476 17.92 11.13 -24.18
N PHE A 477 17.83 12.17 -25.00
CA PHE A 477 17.64 13.57 -24.59
C PHE A 477 16.18 14.06 -24.69
N PHE A 478 15.23 13.16 -24.98
CA PHE A 478 13.79 13.46 -25.03
C PHE A 478 12.98 12.56 -24.08
N PRO A 479 11.82 13.01 -23.56
CA PRO A 479 10.93 12.19 -22.76
C PRO A 479 10.47 10.91 -23.49
N THR A 480 10.27 9.81 -22.77
CA THR A 480 9.85 8.53 -23.35
C THR A 480 8.52 8.66 -24.10
N GLU A 481 7.55 9.32 -23.49
CA GLU A 481 6.23 9.57 -24.06
C GLU A 481 6.26 10.53 -25.26
N TRP A 482 7.30 11.37 -25.38
CA TRP A 482 7.51 12.20 -26.58
C TRP A 482 8.01 11.36 -27.74
N LEU A 483 8.94 10.44 -27.48
CA LEU A 483 9.44 9.49 -28.47
C LEU A 483 8.32 8.56 -28.95
N GLU A 484 7.43 8.11 -28.07
CA GLU A 484 6.23 7.33 -28.42
C GLU A 484 5.26 8.15 -29.30
N ALA A 485 4.96 9.40 -28.92
CA ALA A 485 4.11 10.30 -29.70
C ALA A 485 4.70 10.63 -31.07
N ALA A 486 6.03 10.76 -31.14
CA ALA A 486 6.76 10.94 -32.39
C ALA A 486 6.76 9.66 -33.23
N ASP A 487 6.93 8.47 -32.65
CA ASP A 487 6.88 7.18 -33.36
C ASP A 487 5.48 6.89 -33.94
N ALA A 488 4.42 7.30 -33.23
CA ALA A 488 3.04 7.22 -33.70
C ALA A 488 2.78 8.04 -34.99
N ARG A 489 3.71 8.91 -35.40
CA ARG A 489 3.69 9.56 -36.73
C ARG A 489 4.13 8.62 -37.87
N GLY A 490 4.63 7.42 -37.59
CA GLY A 490 5.19 6.49 -38.57
C GLY A 490 6.72 6.62 -38.70
N PRO A 491 7.37 5.70 -39.45
CA PRO A 491 8.82 5.56 -39.45
C PRO A 491 9.56 6.84 -39.88
N LEU A 492 10.72 7.06 -39.27
CA LEU A 492 11.65 8.14 -39.59
C LEU A 492 12.59 7.70 -40.71
N ALA A 493 12.59 8.45 -41.81
CA ALA A 493 13.55 8.25 -42.90
C ALA A 493 14.88 8.93 -42.57
N LEU A 494 15.99 8.20 -42.71
CA LEU A 494 17.35 8.68 -42.42
C LEU A 494 18.22 8.80 -43.69
N GLY A 495 19.01 9.86 -43.75
CA GLY A 495 20.00 10.14 -44.81
C GLY A 495 21.17 11.00 -44.32
N TYR A 496 22.17 11.22 -45.18
CA TYR A 496 23.31 12.09 -44.89
C TYR A 496 23.40 13.31 -45.84
N VAL A 497 23.96 14.42 -45.35
CA VAL A 497 24.18 15.71 -46.04
C VAL A 497 25.32 16.49 -45.35
N ASP A 498 25.67 17.70 -45.79
CA ASP A 498 26.75 18.53 -45.22
C ASP A 498 26.28 19.71 -44.33
N ARG A 499 24.98 20.04 -44.30
CA ARG A 499 24.29 20.84 -43.26
C ARG A 499 22.99 20.12 -42.95
N GLY A 500 22.75 19.79 -41.68
CA GLY A 500 21.56 19.07 -41.25
C GLY A 500 20.24 19.77 -41.62
N PHE A 501 19.19 18.97 -41.77
CA PHE A 501 17.81 19.44 -41.83
C PHE A 501 16.78 18.34 -41.53
N PHE A 502 15.65 18.76 -40.95
CA PHE A 502 14.40 18.00 -40.86
C PHE A 502 13.46 18.32 -42.03
N LEU A 503 12.66 17.34 -42.46
CA LEU A 503 11.47 17.57 -43.29
C LEU A 503 10.25 16.82 -42.74
N GLN A 504 9.18 17.57 -42.49
CA GLN A 504 7.87 17.02 -42.13
C GLN A 504 7.27 16.25 -43.32
N LYS A 505 6.62 15.12 -43.04
CA LYS A 505 5.80 14.41 -44.03
C LYS A 505 4.67 15.29 -44.56
N ALA A 506 4.47 15.24 -45.86
CA ALA A 506 3.42 15.92 -46.59
C ALA A 506 2.80 14.90 -47.57
N PRO A 507 1.53 14.47 -47.41
CA PRO A 507 1.00 13.27 -48.08
C PRO A 507 1.13 13.18 -49.61
N SER A 508 1.30 14.30 -50.31
CA SER A 508 1.57 14.36 -51.76
C SER A 508 3.06 14.39 -52.14
N THR A 509 3.94 14.91 -51.27
CA THR A 509 5.34 15.26 -51.57
C THR A 509 6.39 14.52 -50.75
N LEU A 510 6.06 14.01 -49.56
CA LEU A 510 6.97 13.23 -48.71
C LEU A 510 6.16 12.30 -47.79
N PRO A 511 6.25 10.95 -47.90
CA PRO A 511 5.36 10.02 -47.20
C PRO A 511 5.66 9.89 -45.69
N THR A 512 6.91 10.13 -45.29
CA THR A 512 7.44 9.91 -43.93
C THR A 512 8.25 11.13 -43.48
N ASP A 513 8.21 11.45 -42.19
CA ASP A 513 9.07 12.49 -41.64
C ASP A 513 10.54 12.06 -41.84
N SER A 514 11.42 13.02 -42.09
CA SER A 514 12.79 12.76 -42.52
C SER A 514 13.79 13.58 -41.71
N VAL A 515 14.89 12.95 -41.28
CA VAL A 515 16.04 13.61 -40.66
C VAL A 515 17.28 13.32 -41.49
N VAL A 516 18.02 14.37 -41.83
CA VAL A 516 19.26 14.28 -42.62
C VAL A 516 20.34 15.06 -41.88
N VAL A 517 21.49 14.44 -41.61
CA VAL A 517 22.57 15.02 -40.80
C VAL A 517 23.94 14.86 -41.45
N SER A 518 24.99 15.43 -40.88
CA SER A 518 26.38 15.14 -41.28
C SER A 518 26.87 13.83 -40.65
N PRO A 519 27.67 13.00 -41.35
CA PRO A 519 28.34 11.84 -40.76
C PRO A 519 29.26 12.22 -39.58
N ARG A 520 29.46 11.31 -38.62
CA ARG A 520 30.43 11.52 -37.53
C ARG A 520 31.83 11.80 -38.07
N GLY A 521 32.54 12.72 -37.41
CA GLY A 521 33.89 13.13 -37.81
C GLY A 521 34.00 14.04 -39.02
N THR A 522 32.88 14.44 -39.66
CA THR A 522 32.88 15.45 -40.74
C THR A 522 33.48 16.78 -40.29
N PHE A 523 33.23 17.15 -39.03
CA PHE A 523 33.79 18.32 -38.38
C PHE A 523 34.64 17.90 -37.17
N SER A 524 35.78 18.56 -36.99
CA SER A 524 36.84 18.16 -36.04
C SER A 524 36.90 18.99 -34.75
N TYR A 525 35.98 19.93 -34.56
CA TYR A 525 35.93 20.79 -33.38
C TYR A 525 34.88 20.28 -32.39
N ARG A 526 35.12 20.44 -31.09
CA ARG A 526 34.19 20.08 -30.01
C ARG A 526 33.85 21.32 -29.20
N THR A 527 32.63 21.81 -29.35
CA THR A 527 32.12 23.04 -28.72
C THR A 527 31.20 22.82 -27.52
N GLY A 528 31.00 21.57 -27.10
CA GLY A 528 30.04 21.22 -26.07
C GLY A 528 30.31 19.87 -25.40
N ALA A 529 29.30 19.38 -24.69
CA ALA A 529 29.33 18.14 -23.90
C ALA A 529 29.50 16.88 -24.77
N HIS A 530 28.97 16.90 -25.99
CA HIS A 530 28.94 15.76 -26.89
C HIS A 530 30.33 15.46 -27.48
N SER A 531 30.54 14.20 -27.91
CA SER A 531 31.79 13.76 -28.54
C SER A 531 32.06 14.45 -29.88
N ASP A 532 31.00 14.78 -30.62
CA ASP A 532 30.95 15.17 -32.03
C ASP A 532 29.73 16.06 -32.33
N GLU A 533 29.85 16.91 -33.35
CA GLU A 533 28.78 17.83 -33.80
C GLU A 533 27.58 17.10 -34.43
N ALA A 534 27.78 15.91 -35.00
CA ALA A 534 26.70 15.13 -35.61
C ALA A 534 25.63 14.72 -34.58
N THR A 535 26.04 14.46 -33.32
CA THR A 535 25.12 14.22 -32.21
C THR A 535 24.32 15.49 -31.83
N GLU A 536 24.96 16.66 -31.77
CA GLU A 536 24.27 17.96 -31.55
C GLU A 536 23.30 18.31 -32.69
N THR A 537 23.63 17.92 -33.92
CA THR A 537 22.74 18.08 -35.10
C THR A 537 21.57 17.10 -35.02
N MET A 538 21.80 15.83 -34.70
CA MET A 538 20.72 14.84 -34.59
C MET A 538 19.71 15.19 -33.49
N ILE A 539 20.15 15.73 -32.35
CA ILE A 539 19.26 16.24 -31.29
C ILE A 539 18.42 17.43 -31.79
N HIS A 540 19.02 18.33 -32.57
CA HIS A 540 18.36 19.50 -33.17
C HIS A 540 17.29 19.09 -34.20
N GLU A 541 17.64 18.28 -35.20
CA GLU A 541 16.67 17.82 -36.22
C GLU A 541 15.57 16.94 -35.62
N LEU A 542 15.89 16.14 -34.59
CA LEU A 542 14.88 15.35 -33.89
C LEU A 542 13.95 16.25 -33.05
N GLY A 543 14.45 17.40 -32.57
CA GLY A 543 13.64 18.43 -31.92
C GLY A 543 12.53 18.96 -32.83
N HIS A 544 12.81 19.17 -34.13
CA HIS A 544 11.76 19.50 -35.09
C HIS A 544 10.70 18.40 -35.23
N ARG A 545 11.06 17.11 -35.13
CA ARG A 545 10.06 16.02 -35.12
C ARG A 545 9.15 16.10 -33.88
N MET A 546 9.67 16.56 -32.74
CA MET A 546 8.88 16.73 -31.51
C MET A 546 7.83 17.84 -31.62
N GLU A 547 8.14 18.98 -32.25
CA GLU A 547 7.14 20.02 -32.55
C GLU A 547 5.94 19.50 -33.33
N GLN A 548 6.18 18.52 -34.20
CA GLN A 548 5.15 17.89 -35.01
C GLN A 548 4.38 16.78 -34.26
N ALA A 549 4.86 16.36 -33.09
CA ALA A 549 4.29 15.29 -32.27
C ALA A 549 3.57 15.84 -31.01
N ILE A 550 4.12 16.85 -30.36
CA ILE A 550 3.77 17.27 -29.00
C ILE A 550 2.82 18.48 -29.01
N PRO A 551 1.56 18.33 -28.55
CA PRO A 551 0.63 19.45 -28.41
C PRO A 551 1.18 20.53 -27.46
N GLY A 552 1.14 21.78 -27.88
CA GLY A 552 1.57 22.93 -27.08
C GLY A 552 2.96 23.44 -27.41
N LEU A 553 3.84 22.61 -27.98
CA LEU A 553 5.24 22.96 -28.15
C LEU A 553 5.41 24.15 -29.12
N THR A 554 4.87 24.08 -30.34
CA THR A 554 4.93 25.20 -31.29
C THR A 554 4.14 26.43 -30.82
N GLN A 555 3.07 26.25 -30.04
CA GLN A 555 2.27 27.37 -29.53
C GLN A 555 3.05 28.17 -28.48
N LEU A 556 3.71 27.49 -27.54
CA LEU A 556 4.55 28.12 -26.51
C LEU A 556 5.84 28.69 -27.12
N GLU A 557 6.43 28.00 -28.09
CA GLU A 557 7.60 28.48 -28.83
C GLU A 557 7.29 29.77 -29.59
N PHE A 558 6.20 29.80 -30.36
CA PHE A 558 5.65 31.01 -30.98
C PHE A 558 5.44 32.11 -29.94
N ALA A 559 4.90 31.79 -28.75
CA ALA A 559 4.69 32.80 -27.72
C ALA A 559 6.00 33.43 -27.20
N LEU A 560 7.08 32.65 -27.07
CA LEU A 560 8.40 33.14 -26.65
C LEU A 560 9.10 33.93 -27.76
N ALA A 561 9.06 33.46 -29.01
CA ALA A 561 9.57 34.21 -30.15
C ALA A 561 8.85 35.57 -30.29
N ARG A 562 7.53 35.60 -30.12
CA ARG A 562 6.73 36.84 -30.22
C ARG A 562 6.90 37.76 -29.02
N SER A 563 7.09 37.28 -27.80
CA SER A 563 7.39 38.16 -26.65
C SER A 563 8.71 38.89 -26.87
N ARG A 564 9.76 38.17 -27.29
CA ARG A 564 11.09 38.73 -27.58
C ARG A 564 11.10 39.65 -28.80
N ALA A 565 10.21 39.48 -29.77
CA ALA A 565 10.07 40.34 -30.95
C ALA A 565 9.07 41.52 -30.81
N THR A 566 8.39 41.69 -29.67
CA THR A 566 7.35 42.73 -29.50
C THR A 566 7.83 43.89 -28.60
N ARG A 567 7.68 45.13 -29.07
CA ARG A 567 7.98 46.36 -28.29
C ARG A 567 6.75 47.27 -28.27
N GLY A 568 6.25 47.59 -27.07
CA GLY A 568 5.10 48.50 -26.90
C GLY A 568 3.79 48.04 -27.55
N GLY A 569 3.63 46.72 -27.79
CA GLY A 569 2.48 46.16 -28.53
C GLY A 569 2.66 46.15 -30.06
N VAL A 570 3.81 46.59 -30.56
CA VAL A 570 4.21 46.47 -31.97
C VAL A 570 5.18 45.30 -32.11
N LEU A 571 4.86 44.32 -32.94
CA LEU A 571 5.81 43.32 -33.43
C LEU A 571 6.80 44.01 -34.37
N GLU A 572 8.09 43.85 -34.13
CA GLU A 572 9.18 44.39 -34.96
C GLU A 572 9.21 43.76 -36.36
N ASP A 573 9.96 44.35 -37.30
CA ASP A 573 10.05 43.86 -38.68
C ASP A 573 10.89 42.57 -38.80
N LEU A 574 10.65 41.79 -39.87
CA LEU A 574 11.53 40.69 -40.29
C LEU A 574 12.82 41.22 -40.91
N VAL A 575 13.96 40.65 -40.50
CA VAL A 575 15.30 40.94 -41.00
C VAL A 575 16.03 39.65 -41.38
N PRO A 576 17.01 39.68 -42.31
CA PRO A 576 17.88 38.54 -42.56
C PRO A 576 18.68 38.17 -41.31
N VAL A 577 18.73 36.87 -40.99
CA VAL A 577 19.52 36.34 -39.86
C VAL A 577 21.02 36.64 -40.03
N SER A 578 21.53 36.57 -41.27
CA SER A 578 22.90 36.98 -41.59
C SER A 578 22.99 37.65 -42.95
N ASN A 579 23.99 38.54 -43.11
CA ASN A 579 24.30 39.19 -44.39
C ASN A 579 24.62 38.20 -45.54
N SER A 580 24.93 36.94 -45.20
CA SER A 580 25.20 35.83 -46.11
C SER A 580 23.98 34.95 -46.43
N GLN A 581 22.90 35.03 -45.65
CA GLN A 581 21.71 34.16 -45.77
C GLN A 581 20.44 35.01 -45.89
N LEU A 582 20.33 35.76 -46.99
CA LEU A 582 19.20 36.68 -47.27
C LEU A 582 17.81 36.01 -47.37
N THR A 583 17.74 34.69 -47.28
CA THR A 583 16.51 33.87 -47.30
C THR A 583 16.13 33.29 -45.93
N GLU A 584 17.00 33.37 -44.92
CA GLU A 584 16.71 32.95 -43.55
C GLU A 584 16.32 34.21 -42.76
N LEU A 585 15.06 34.31 -42.36
CA LEU A 585 14.49 35.51 -41.72
C LEU A 585 14.19 35.27 -40.24
N THR A 586 14.55 36.26 -39.42
CA THR A 586 14.15 36.38 -38.01
C THR A 586 13.44 37.72 -37.80
N TYR A 587 12.75 37.89 -36.69
CA TYR A 587 12.35 39.23 -36.26
C TYR A 587 13.54 39.97 -35.65
N LYS A 588 13.46 41.30 -35.55
CA LYS A 588 14.37 42.05 -34.69
C LYS A 588 13.94 41.90 -33.24
N ASP A 589 14.78 41.25 -32.43
CA ASP A 589 14.46 40.79 -31.08
C ASP A 589 15.66 40.90 -30.12
N ASP A 590 15.56 40.27 -28.93
CA ASP A 590 16.58 40.27 -27.88
C ASP A 590 17.32 38.91 -27.74
N TRP A 591 17.40 38.07 -28.79
CA TRP A 591 18.24 36.85 -28.73
C TRP A 591 19.74 37.18 -28.72
N LEU A 592 20.56 36.31 -28.11
CA LEU A 592 22.02 36.45 -28.13
C LEU A 592 22.60 36.16 -29.53
N GLU A 593 21.97 35.25 -30.26
CA GLU A 593 22.24 34.92 -31.65
C GLU A 593 20.93 35.01 -32.44
N PRO A 594 20.78 35.94 -33.40
CA PRO A 594 19.53 36.15 -34.15
C PRO A 594 18.99 34.92 -34.88
N TYR A 595 19.82 33.89 -35.13
CA TYR A 595 19.35 32.60 -35.65
C TYR A 595 18.30 31.93 -34.75
N ALA A 596 18.32 32.17 -33.43
CA ALA A 596 17.33 31.61 -32.50
C ALA A 596 15.89 32.09 -32.77
N GLY A 597 15.70 33.35 -33.20
CA GLY A 597 14.39 33.92 -33.52
C GLY A 597 13.86 33.59 -34.91
N ARG A 598 14.66 32.86 -35.72
CA ARG A 598 14.35 32.51 -37.11
C ARG A 598 12.99 31.83 -37.19
N SER A 599 12.14 32.34 -38.07
CA SER A 599 10.74 31.91 -38.19
C SER A 599 10.48 31.28 -39.55
N TYR A 600 9.84 30.11 -39.56
CA TYR A 600 9.39 29.46 -40.80
C TYR A 600 7.99 29.93 -41.26
N VAL A 601 7.40 30.93 -40.59
CA VAL A 601 6.06 31.45 -40.86
C VAL A 601 5.97 32.08 -42.26
N PRO A 602 5.09 31.57 -43.15
CA PRO A 602 4.83 32.22 -44.43
C PRO A 602 4.11 33.58 -44.24
N ALA A 603 4.45 34.56 -45.07
CA ALA A 603 3.82 35.88 -45.02
C ALA A 603 2.29 35.79 -45.17
N GLY A 604 1.55 36.41 -44.25
CA GLY A 604 0.08 36.37 -44.23
C GLY A 604 -0.54 35.04 -43.78
N TYR A 605 0.24 34.10 -43.24
CA TYR A 605 -0.30 32.84 -42.71
C TYR A 605 -1.12 33.07 -41.44
N SER A 606 -2.34 32.52 -41.37
CA SER A 606 -3.31 32.81 -40.30
C SER A 606 -3.15 31.98 -39.02
N ARG A 607 -2.22 31.01 -39.00
CA ARG A 607 -1.92 30.14 -37.84
C ARG A 607 -0.41 29.98 -37.61
N PRO A 608 0.34 31.08 -37.39
CA PRO A 608 1.78 31.03 -37.14
C PRO A 608 2.16 30.29 -35.84
N ASP A 609 1.20 30.07 -34.94
CA ASP A 609 1.31 29.23 -33.74
C ASP A 609 1.40 27.71 -34.04
N LEU A 610 1.14 27.31 -35.29
CA LEU A 610 1.26 25.95 -35.80
C LEU A 610 2.53 25.75 -36.64
N VAL A 611 3.47 26.70 -36.59
CA VAL A 611 4.71 26.70 -37.37
C VAL A 611 5.90 26.77 -36.41
N ALA A 612 6.89 25.92 -36.66
CA ALA A 612 8.17 25.91 -35.96
C ALA A 612 8.95 27.22 -36.11
N HIS A 613 9.78 27.52 -35.12
CA HIS A 613 10.87 28.49 -35.21
C HIS A 613 12.18 27.67 -35.11
N GLU A 614 13.27 28.26 -34.63
CA GLU A 614 14.49 27.52 -34.25
C GLU A 614 14.66 27.42 -32.72
N VAL A 615 13.76 28.06 -31.95
CA VAL A 615 13.95 28.34 -30.52
C VAL A 615 14.07 27.03 -29.73
N PHE A 616 13.24 26.03 -30.04
CA PHE A 616 13.29 24.75 -29.33
C PHE A 616 14.57 23.95 -29.67
N GLN A 617 15.04 23.97 -30.92
CA GLN A 617 16.14 23.13 -31.40
C GLN A 617 17.51 23.73 -31.11
N VAL A 618 17.63 25.07 -31.14
CA VAL A 618 18.82 25.75 -30.59
C VAL A 618 18.82 25.65 -29.07
N GLY A 619 17.64 25.65 -28.44
CA GLY A 619 17.45 25.41 -27.03
C GLY A 619 17.92 24.02 -26.58
N THR A 620 17.62 22.94 -27.30
CA THR A 620 18.16 21.61 -26.97
C THR A 620 19.69 21.53 -27.14
N GLN A 621 20.24 22.20 -28.16
CA GLN A 621 21.70 22.29 -28.35
C GLN A 621 22.40 23.06 -27.22
N ASP A 622 21.83 24.18 -26.76
CA ASP A 622 22.41 24.97 -25.66
C ASP A 622 22.22 24.31 -24.29
N LEU A 623 21.08 23.63 -24.09
CA LEU A 623 20.75 22.91 -22.85
C LEU A 623 21.64 21.68 -22.64
N TYR A 624 21.78 20.83 -23.67
CA TYR A 624 22.51 19.56 -23.54
C TYR A 624 23.96 19.63 -24.04
N GLY A 625 24.27 20.53 -24.97
CA GLY A 625 25.60 20.67 -25.56
C GLY A 625 26.41 21.80 -24.95
N ARG A 626 25.89 23.04 -24.94
CA ARG A 626 26.74 24.26 -24.98
C ARG A 626 26.61 25.20 -23.77
N SER A 627 26.32 24.64 -22.59
CA SER A 627 26.33 25.37 -21.30
C SER A 627 25.44 26.63 -21.27
N SER A 628 24.36 26.70 -22.07
CA SER A 628 23.49 27.88 -22.19
C SER A 628 24.23 29.21 -22.46
N THR A 629 25.15 29.23 -23.43
CA THR A 629 25.98 30.43 -23.74
C THR A 629 26.03 30.86 -25.20
N LYS A 630 25.36 30.19 -26.14
CA LYS A 630 25.53 30.49 -27.58
C LYS A 630 24.30 31.12 -28.24
N TYR A 631 23.11 30.60 -27.97
CA TYR A 631 21.89 31.01 -28.66
C TYR A 631 20.92 31.81 -27.79
N GLY A 632 20.77 31.38 -26.54
CA GLY A 632 19.87 32.01 -25.59
C GLY A 632 20.49 32.17 -24.21
N ASP A 633 19.71 32.77 -23.33
CA ASP A 633 20.07 33.11 -21.96
C ASP A 633 19.26 32.26 -20.96
N ASP A 634 19.29 32.71 -19.70
CA ASP A 634 18.42 32.27 -18.60
C ASP A 634 16.97 31.95 -19.03
N GLU A 635 16.33 32.79 -19.84
CA GLU A 635 14.92 32.62 -20.24
C GLU A 635 14.74 31.48 -21.24
N LEU A 636 15.70 31.26 -22.13
CA LEU A 636 15.67 30.07 -23.00
C LEU A 636 15.84 28.80 -22.16
N GLN A 637 16.75 28.79 -21.19
CA GLN A 637 16.93 27.63 -20.33
C GLN A 637 15.70 27.38 -19.44
N ASP A 638 15.07 28.44 -18.93
CA ASP A 638 13.79 28.39 -18.21
C ASP A 638 12.65 27.85 -19.09
N PHE A 639 12.58 28.24 -20.37
CA PHE A 639 11.61 27.69 -21.33
C PHE A 639 11.87 26.20 -21.61
N MET A 640 13.10 25.84 -21.94
CA MET A 640 13.48 24.49 -22.34
C MET A 640 13.25 23.47 -21.23
N LEU A 641 13.72 23.76 -20.02
CA LEU A 641 13.46 22.92 -18.83
C LEU A 641 11.96 22.82 -18.53
N GLY A 642 11.22 23.92 -18.74
CA GLY A 642 9.77 23.96 -18.57
C GLY A 642 9.02 23.02 -19.53
N VAL A 643 9.25 23.14 -20.84
CA VAL A 643 8.51 22.32 -21.84
C VAL A 643 8.86 20.84 -21.72
N LEU A 644 10.15 20.52 -21.53
CA LEU A 644 10.63 19.14 -21.37
C LEU A 644 10.09 18.47 -20.10
N ALA A 645 9.76 19.24 -19.05
CA ALA A 645 9.19 18.73 -17.82
C ALA A 645 7.65 18.62 -17.82
N LEU A 646 6.93 19.38 -18.66
CA LEU A 646 5.47 19.61 -18.48
C LEU A 646 4.53 19.21 -19.63
N LEU A 647 5.02 19.13 -20.88
CA LEU A 647 4.19 18.73 -22.03
C LEU A 647 4.20 17.21 -22.24
#